data_AF-X6PB53-F1
#
_entry.id   AF-X6PB53-F1
#
_cell.length_a   1.000
_cell.length_b   1.000
_cell.length_c   1.000
_cell.angle_alpha   90.00
_cell.angle_beta   90.00
_cell.angle_gamma   90.00
#
_symmetry.space_group_name_H-M   'P 1'
#
loop_
_entity.id
_entity.type
_entity.pdbx_description
1 polymer ?
#
loop_
_entity_poly.entity_id
_entity_poly.type
_entity_poly.pdbx_seq_one_letter_code
_entity_poly.pdbx_strand_id
1 'polypeptide(L)'
;MANQLQQLQENFITIKKKIVSQIWECCDGNFDEATTVLRFVKENNTPSQHQKLLIKLLRAFDKQISRAVILETWKEYNQIFIETLNHLNMINSARNINEVKENSVIKIIREMCIHILWNILKHPANIKYRQINHQTLSQNLKKTCVQFNADFDEISTAMEYYLQEIGFEKGNDENWYYHNNIQLLELWKHYQKWIYNQIMYLYKIRNIPQTIHMISNGKWKEYAILLDYGHRSIVLLNENKKKQKKINSKNITKFNVHIEYRNNHTDIDSNYTNTKYACISLNHSWYFRLIDSNQRNFFSDVLSVNILKRQFLYCTNRLVFIFTYTMKEFNSFNIIWKDKGFQHLQNQYQLYIHFIVGTNEVIYCKFVPNECSPSIEPHINTGDVLLHDIYKHCTHYPIIQVYWEIKCITMVSYKCTIAIERNNLPKSIPSKDNIPLNEKPKFDPFLYERDLYKVKIIQDNSTPVGLSIDNLLKSISHEIIKNKYLCDLISENDVANSRVHKEIKRKINYNKKNSNELILNDKILTILNELKTLYYDEIHKQMGYPLQLYHICAILLYCGKTCNIQFSRDQIQFKHHLWPFLDFCLQDGIHILHKHERREESAIELYCGLRDVRLENIKEIKAGYFINYVSTSDDIQIAQMYRSDQGCILHFHPSMRRTLISSCDVSWISPYKHEREILFARSVAFSNLSTQIHEELSSWNAKVEREDEYTQTILLTCAKYDAFLQQTIQISAMWNHSIDLNVVYLLLGFMKSDIYVTTYLSLFNEWQIENVEKYLKRTEEFKKRRCCNHLVNLLSMFLFESNLIQVDDIEYATAHTVIFGLPFVENDKKNNIIITQYSKILTEIC
;
A
#
# COMPACT_ATOMS: atom_id res chain seq x y z
N MET A 1 -9.36 -37.78 -17.96
CA MET A 1 -9.11 -36.32 -17.77
C MET A 1 -9.91 -35.44 -18.75
N ALA A 2 -9.75 -35.54 -20.08
CA ALA A 2 -10.45 -34.64 -21.02
C ALA A 2 -12.00 -34.69 -20.92
N ASN A 3 -12.56 -35.88 -20.70
CA ASN A 3 -14.01 -36.09 -20.59
C ASN A 3 -14.64 -35.40 -19.36
N GLN A 4 -13.95 -35.40 -18.21
CA GLN A 4 -14.44 -34.78 -16.98
C GLN A 4 -14.41 -33.25 -17.03
N LEU A 5 -13.37 -32.65 -17.60
CA LEU A 5 -13.33 -31.21 -17.80
C LEU A 5 -14.43 -30.75 -18.76
N GLN A 6 -14.69 -31.51 -19.82
CA GLN A 6 -15.79 -31.25 -20.73
C GLN A 6 -17.14 -31.33 -20.01
N GLN A 7 -17.35 -32.36 -19.19
CA GLN A 7 -18.54 -32.51 -18.36
C GLN A 7 -18.73 -31.32 -17.41
N LEU A 8 -17.68 -30.80 -16.78
CA LEU A 8 -17.77 -29.56 -15.97
C LEU A 8 -18.16 -28.34 -16.82
N GLN A 9 -17.61 -28.21 -18.03
CA GLN A 9 -17.96 -27.11 -18.92
C GLN A 9 -19.42 -27.19 -19.40
N GLU A 10 -19.97 -28.39 -19.55
CA GLU A 10 -21.37 -28.65 -19.92
C GLU A 10 -22.32 -28.46 -18.72
N ASN A 11 -21.91 -28.85 -17.51
CA ASN A 11 -22.72 -28.68 -16.30
C ASN A 11 -22.78 -27.21 -15.82
N PHE A 12 -21.76 -26.41 -16.14
CA PHE A 12 -21.62 -25.02 -15.68
C PHE A 12 -21.53 -24.04 -16.86
N ILE A 13 -22.45 -24.14 -17.84
CA ILE A 13 -22.47 -23.30 -19.06
C ILE A 13 -22.50 -21.79 -18.78
N THR A 14 -23.04 -21.36 -17.64
CA THR A 14 -23.08 -19.95 -17.23
C THR A 14 -21.71 -19.39 -16.84
N ILE A 15 -20.74 -20.25 -16.56
CA ILE A 15 -19.36 -19.88 -16.21
C ILE A 15 -18.49 -20.02 -17.46
N LYS A 16 -17.68 -18.99 -17.77
CA LYS A 16 -16.79 -19.01 -18.93
C LYS A 16 -15.88 -20.24 -18.88
N LYS A 17 -15.78 -21.00 -19.98
CA LYS A 17 -14.92 -22.20 -20.09
C LYS A 17 -13.51 -22.00 -19.55
N LYS A 18 -12.91 -20.83 -19.80
CA LYS A 18 -11.58 -20.49 -19.26
C LYS A 18 -11.52 -20.50 -17.73
N ILE A 19 -12.56 -20.00 -17.05
CA ILE A 19 -12.66 -20.00 -15.59
C ILE A 19 -12.83 -21.44 -15.08
N VAL A 20 -13.67 -22.24 -15.74
CA VAL A 20 -13.83 -23.67 -15.43
C VAL A 20 -12.51 -24.40 -15.51
N SER A 21 -11.74 -24.21 -16.61
CA SER A 21 -10.40 -24.78 -16.75
C SER A 21 -9.43 -24.30 -15.68
N GLN A 22 -9.47 -23.02 -15.32
CA GLN A 22 -8.62 -22.49 -14.25
C GLN A 22 -8.96 -23.08 -12.89
N ILE A 23 -10.24 -23.29 -12.57
CA ILE A 23 -10.67 -23.94 -11.32
C ILE A 23 -10.27 -25.41 -11.33
N TRP A 24 -10.48 -26.12 -12.45
CA TRP A 24 -10.02 -27.51 -12.62
C TRP A 24 -8.52 -27.66 -12.35
N GLU A 25 -7.70 -26.75 -12.91
CA GLU A 25 -6.26 -26.68 -12.62
C GLU A 25 -5.97 -26.38 -11.14
N CYS A 26 -6.76 -25.54 -10.48
CA CYS A 26 -6.58 -25.24 -9.04
C CYS A 26 -6.96 -26.39 -8.13
N CYS A 27 -7.81 -27.30 -8.60
CA CYS A 27 -8.24 -28.51 -7.90
C CYS A 27 -7.38 -29.72 -8.29
N ASP A 28 -6.23 -29.52 -8.93
CA ASP A 28 -5.34 -30.58 -9.41
C ASP A 28 -6.06 -31.67 -10.24
N GLY A 29 -7.13 -31.27 -10.95
CA GLY A 29 -7.97 -32.18 -11.72
C GLY A 29 -8.92 -33.07 -10.90
N ASN A 30 -9.17 -32.73 -9.64
CA ASN A 30 -10.20 -33.38 -8.83
C ASN A 30 -11.60 -32.89 -9.23
N PHE A 31 -12.41 -33.81 -9.74
CA PHE A 31 -13.76 -33.51 -10.23
C PHE A 31 -14.74 -33.06 -9.16
N ASP A 32 -14.73 -33.69 -7.99
CA ASP A 32 -15.68 -33.37 -6.92
C ASP A 32 -15.36 -32.02 -6.27
N GLU A 33 -14.07 -31.73 -6.08
CA GLU A 33 -13.62 -30.42 -5.60
C GLU A 33 -13.92 -29.30 -6.59
N ALA A 34 -13.58 -29.50 -7.88
CA ALA A 34 -13.87 -28.53 -8.92
C ALA A 34 -15.38 -28.29 -9.04
N THR A 35 -16.19 -29.35 -8.95
CA THR A 35 -17.66 -29.26 -8.92
C THR A 35 -18.13 -28.45 -7.72
N THR A 36 -17.55 -28.65 -6.54
CA THR A 36 -17.91 -27.92 -5.32
C THR A 36 -17.61 -26.43 -5.45
N VAL A 37 -16.43 -26.06 -5.96
CA VAL A 37 -16.06 -24.65 -6.20
C VAL A 37 -16.95 -24.01 -7.27
N LEU A 38 -17.22 -24.72 -8.37
CA LEU A 38 -18.07 -24.21 -9.46
C LEU A 38 -19.53 -24.06 -9.02
N ARG A 39 -20.03 -25.00 -8.20
CA ARG A 39 -21.35 -24.91 -7.57
C ARG A 39 -21.42 -23.71 -6.65
N PHE A 40 -20.42 -23.50 -5.79
CA PHE A 40 -20.34 -22.32 -4.94
C PHE A 40 -20.36 -21.01 -5.74
N VAL A 41 -19.56 -20.91 -6.82
CA VAL A 41 -19.54 -19.74 -7.71
C VAL A 41 -20.92 -19.47 -8.33
N LYS A 42 -21.63 -20.52 -8.72
CA LYS A 42 -22.98 -20.44 -9.29
C LYS A 42 -24.02 -20.02 -8.25
N GLU A 43 -24.01 -20.66 -7.08
CA GLU A 43 -24.99 -20.42 -5.99
C GLU A 43 -24.85 -19.02 -5.37
N ASN A 44 -23.63 -18.49 -5.29
CA ASN A 44 -23.36 -17.16 -4.72
C ASN A 44 -23.32 -16.06 -5.80
N ASN A 45 -23.71 -16.35 -7.04
CA ASN A 45 -23.73 -15.38 -8.15
C ASN A 45 -22.43 -14.59 -8.32
N THR A 46 -21.27 -15.22 -8.12
CA THR A 46 -19.97 -14.53 -8.12
C THR A 46 -19.69 -13.90 -9.50
N PRO A 47 -19.52 -12.57 -9.61
CA PRO A 47 -19.29 -11.91 -10.90
C PRO A 47 -18.02 -12.40 -11.59
N SER A 48 -17.97 -12.35 -12.93
CA SER A 48 -16.83 -12.89 -13.71
C SER A 48 -15.46 -12.31 -13.33
N GLN A 49 -15.40 -11.05 -12.87
CA GLN A 49 -14.16 -10.45 -12.36
C GLN A 49 -13.76 -11.06 -11.02
N HIS A 50 -14.70 -11.15 -10.08
CA HIS A 50 -14.54 -11.75 -8.76
C HIS A 50 -14.21 -13.25 -8.80
N GLN A 51 -14.69 -14.00 -9.81
CA GLN A 51 -14.29 -15.39 -10.03
C GLN A 51 -12.76 -15.53 -10.17
N LYS A 52 -12.10 -14.59 -10.87
CA LYS A 52 -10.63 -14.59 -11.00
C LYS A 52 -9.94 -14.27 -9.68
N LEU A 53 -10.52 -13.39 -8.87
CA LEU A 53 -10.01 -13.03 -7.54
C LEU A 53 -10.14 -14.23 -6.58
N LEU A 54 -11.26 -14.95 -6.62
CA LEU A 54 -11.44 -16.19 -5.87
C LEU A 54 -10.42 -17.26 -6.29
N ILE A 55 -10.20 -17.46 -7.60
CA ILE A 55 -9.14 -18.36 -8.10
C ILE A 55 -7.76 -17.95 -7.55
N LYS A 56 -7.45 -16.65 -7.46
CA LYS A 56 -6.19 -16.19 -6.87
C LYS A 56 -6.11 -16.58 -5.39
N LEU A 57 -7.18 -16.41 -4.61
CA LEU A 57 -7.20 -16.83 -3.19
C LEU A 57 -7.00 -18.33 -3.06
N LEU A 58 -7.70 -19.14 -3.85
CA LEU A 58 -7.53 -20.59 -3.89
C LEU A 58 -6.07 -20.92 -4.20
N ARG A 59 -5.50 -20.46 -5.32
CA ARG A 59 -4.10 -20.72 -5.67
C ARG A 59 -3.11 -20.29 -4.59
N ALA A 60 -3.41 -19.18 -3.92
CA ALA A 60 -2.54 -18.66 -2.90
C ALA A 60 -2.58 -19.54 -1.65
N PHE A 61 -3.77 -19.87 -1.13
CA PHE A 61 -3.96 -20.49 0.20
C PHE A 61 -4.27 -21.98 0.21
N ASP A 62 -4.59 -22.61 -0.91
CA ASP A 62 -5.10 -23.99 -0.96
C ASP A 62 -4.16 -25.04 -0.33
N LYS A 63 -2.84 -24.83 -0.40
CA LYS A 63 -1.86 -25.69 0.31
C LYS A 63 -1.88 -25.53 1.84
N GLN A 64 -2.49 -24.46 2.34
CA GLN A 64 -2.32 -23.96 3.70
C GLN A 64 -3.65 -23.81 4.43
N ILE A 65 -4.77 -23.67 3.73
CA ILE A 65 -6.11 -23.50 4.28
C ILE A 65 -7.01 -24.35 3.41
N SER A 66 -7.89 -25.14 4.02
CA SER A 66 -8.83 -25.95 3.26
C SER A 66 -9.69 -25.07 2.36
N ARG A 67 -9.99 -25.55 1.15
CA ARG A 67 -10.84 -24.81 0.20
C ARG A 67 -12.19 -24.43 0.82
N ALA A 68 -12.76 -25.29 1.67
CA ALA A 68 -13.99 -24.98 2.42
C ALA A 68 -13.87 -23.69 3.23
N VAL A 69 -12.82 -23.54 4.05
CA VAL A 69 -12.58 -22.31 4.83
C VAL A 69 -12.35 -21.11 3.91
N ILE A 70 -11.63 -21.28 2.80
CA ILE A 70 -11.43 -20.19 1.82
C ILE A 70 -12.78 -19.72 1.24
N LEU A 71 -13.65 -20.64 0.86
CA LEU A 71 -14.98 -20.34 0.30
C LEU A 71 -15.92 -19.74 1.35
N GLU A 72 -15.90 -20.26 2.58
CA GLU A 72 -16.68 -19.72 3.71
C GLU A 72 -16.25 -18.29 4.05
N THR A 73 -14.95 -18.03 4.19
CA THR A 73 -14.44 -16.66 4.42
C THR A 73 -14.76 -15.76 3.23
N TRP A 74 -14.67 -16.24 1.99
CA TRP A 74 -15.06 -15.46 0.81
C TRP A 74 -16.55 -15.05 0.87
N LYS A 75 -17.42 -15.95 1.31
CA LYS A 75 -18.84 -15.68 1.50
C LYS A 75 -19.11 -14.72 2.66
N GLU A 76 -18.47 -14.95 3.80
CA GLU A 76 -18.59 -14.15 5.02
C GLU A 76 -18.25 -12.67 4.77
N TYR A 77 -17.19 -12.41 4.00
CA TYR A 77 -16.74 -11.07 3.65
C TYR A 77 -17.38 -10.55 2.35
N ASN A 78 -18.60 -11.00 2.03
CA ASN A 78 -19.41 -10.52 0.90
C ASN A 78 -18.70 -10.53 -0.46
N GLN A 79 -17.78 -11.48 -0.65
CA GLN A 79 -16.99 -11.63 -1.87
C GLN A 79 -16.03 -10.45 -2.14
N ILE A 80 -15.63 -9.72 -1.08
CA ILE A 80 -14.62 -8.65 -1.14
C ILE A 80 -13.22 -9.25 -0.94
N PHE A 81 -12.42 -9.19 -2.00
CA PHE A 81 -11.14 -9.85 -2.08
C PHE A 81 -10.11 -9.36 -1.08
N ILE A 82 -9.94 -8.05 -0.90
CA ILE A 82 -8.95 -7.54 0.06
C ILE A 82 -9.30 -7.94 1.49
N GLU A 83 -10.58 -7.93 1.86
CA GLU A 83 -11.04 -8.35 3.19
C GLU A 83 -10.85 -9.85 3.41
N THR A 84 -11.29 -10.68 2.45
CA THR A 84 -11.05 -12.12 2.51
C THR A 84 -9.56 -12.45 2.55
N LEU A 85 -8.74 -11.80 1.71
CA LEU A 85 -7.28 -11.97 1.70
C LEU A 85 -6.68 -11.62 3.06
N ASN A 86 -7.17 -10.55 3.70
CA ASN A 86 -6.67 -10.13 5.00
C ASN A 86 -7.00 -11.14 6.09
N HIS A 87 -8.23 -11.65 6.10
CA HIS A 87 -8.67 -12.64 7.06
C HIS A 87 -7.95 -13.99 6.86
N LEU A 88 -7.83 -14.47 5.62
CA LEU A 88 -7.08 -15.70 5.31
C LEU A 88 -5.60 -15.60 5.69
N ASN A 89 -4.97 -14.43 5.53
CA ASN A 89 -3.62 -14.22 6.01
C ASN A 89 -3.53 -14.28 7.54
N MET A 90 -4.56 -13.81 8.26
CA MET A 90 -4.63 -13.91 9.73
C MET A 90 -4.76 -15.37 10.16
N ILE A 91 -5.68 -16.13 9.56
CA ILE A 91 -5.84 -17.58 9.79
C ILE A 91 -4.52 -18.31 9.52
N ASN A 92 -3.88 -18.05 8.37
CA ASN A 92 -2.61 -18.68 8.02
C ASN A 92 -1.48 -18.31 9.01
N SER A 93 -1.51 -17.08 9.53
CA SER A 93 -0.49 -16.59 10.48
C SER A 93 -0.59 -17.23 11.87
N ALA A 94 -1.79 -17.65 12.27
CA ALA A 94 -2.03 -18.29 13.55
C ALA A 94 -1.61 -19.77 13.59
N ARG A 95 -1.30 -20.39 12.45
CA ARG A 95 -0.91 -21.80 12.38
C ARG A 95 0.50 -22.03 12.95
N ASN A 96 0.60 -22.98 13.87
CA ASN A 96 1.87 -23.44 14.41
C ASN A 96 2.61 -24.29 13.35
N ILE A 97 3.74 -23.78 12.86
CA ILE A 97 4.52 -24.48 11.82
C ILE A 97 5.14 -25.77 12.34
N ASN A 98 5.34 -25.87 13.66
CA ASN A 98 5.88 -27.10 14.25
C ASN A 98 4.91 -28.28 14.11
N GLU A 99 3.64 -28.04 13.79
CA GLU A 99 2.64 -29.07 13.55
C GLU A 99 2.64 -29.57 12.09
N VAL A 100 3.30 -28.86 11.18
CA VAL A 100 3.39 -29.25 9.77
C VAL A 100 4.50 -30.30 9.60
N LYS A 101 4.10 -31.57 9.51
CA LYS A 101 5.02 -32.68 9.20
C LYS A 101 5.38 -32.67 7.72
N GLU A 102 6.68 -32.55 7.42
CA GLU A 102 7.20 -32.82 6.08
C GLU A 102 7.13 -34.32 5.79
N ASN A 103 6.76 -34.67 4.56
CA ASN A 103 6.95 -36.04 4.09
C ASN A 103 8.46 -36.37 4.13
N SER A 104 8.82 -37.47 4.80
CA SER A 104 10.21 -37.88 5.03
C SER A 104 10.95 -38.18 3.73
N VAL A 105 10.31 -38.80 2.74
CA VAL A 105 10.86 -39.10 1.41
C VAL A 105 11.27 -37.81 0.70
N ILE A 106 10.35 -36.83 0.61
CA ILE A 106 10.62 -35.53 -0.02
C ILE A 106 11.75 -34.78 0.69
N LYS A 107 11.76 -34.81 2.02
CA LYS A 107 12.80 -34.15 2.82
C LYS A 107 14.19 -34.70 2.52
N ILE A 108 14.34 -36.04 2.51
CA ILE A 108 15.63 -36.71 2.28
C ILE A 108 16.15 -36.39 0.88
N ILE A 109 15.30 -36.58 -0.14
CA ILE A 109 15.68 -36.33 -1.54
C ILE A 109 16.11 -34.88 -1.72
N ARG A 110 15.34 -33.94 -1.17
CA ARG A 110 15.66 -32.51 -1.24
C ARG A 110 17.01 -32.19 -0.59
N GLU A 111 17.28 -32.69 0.61
CA GLU A 111 18.54 -32.44 1.32
C GLU A 111 19.74 -32.98 0.51
N MET A 112 19.63 -34.18 -0.05
CA MET A 112 20.65 -34.78 -0.90
C MET A 112 20.86 -33.99 -2.20
N CYS A 113 19.78 -33.63 -2.91
CA CYS A 113 19.84 -32.87 -4.16
C CYS A 113 20.45 -31.47 -3.93
N ILE A 114 20.02 -30.75 -2.89
CA ILE A 114 20.58 -29.45 -2.52
C ILE A 114 22.09 -29.58 -2.24
N HIS A 115 22.52 -30.63 -1.53
CA HIS A 115 23.93 -30.85 -1.24
C HIS A 115 24.76 -31.08 -2.51
N ILE A 116 24.30 -31.97 -3.39
CA ILE A 116 24.95 -32.29 -4.67
C ILE A 116 25.04 -31.04 -5.56
N LEU A 117 23.90 -30.40 -5.80
CA LEU A 117 23.83 -29.19 -6.63
C LEU A 117 24.71 -28.08 -6.09
N TRP A 118 24.69 -27.84 -4.77
CA TRP A 118 25.51 -26.81 -4.15
C TRP A 118 27.02 -27.05 -4.33
N ASN A 119 27.47 -28.30 -4.21
CA ASN A 119 28.88 -28.64 -4.40
C ASN A 119 29.34 -28.39 -5.84
N ILE A 120 28.52 -28.75 -6.84
CA ILE A 120 28.81 -28.47 -8.26
C ILE A 120 28.80 -26.97 -8.53
N LEU A 121 27.77 -26.27 -8.05
CA LEU A 121 27.59 -24.82 -8.22
C LEU A 121 28.79 -24.05 -7.62
N LYS A 122 29.24 -24.42 -6.42
CA LYS A 122 30.36 -23.79 -5.72
C LYS A 122 31.73 -24.10 -6.34
N HIS A 123 31.90 -25.32 -6.85
CA HIS A 123 33.17 -25.81 -7.36
C HIS A 123 33.03 -26.36 -8.79
N PRO A 124 32.61 -25.53 -9.77
CA PRO A 124 32.24 -26.04 -11.09
C PRO A 124 33.42 -26.71 -11.79
N ALA A 125 34.64 -26.20 -11.64
CA ALA A 125 35.83 -26.79 -12.27
C ALA A 125 36.29 -28.11 -11.62
N ASN A 126 35.79 -28.49 -10.44
CA ASN A 126 36.27 -29.66 -9.73
C ASN A 126 35.46 -30.91 -10.14
N ILE A 127 36.10 -31.80 -10.90
CA ILE A 127 35.51 -33.04 -11.43
C ILE A 127 35.02 -33.96 -10.30
N LYS A 128 35.62 -33.91 -9.10
CA LYS A 128 35.21 -34.74 -7.96
C LYS A 128 33.73 -34.57 -7.61
N TYR A 129 33.17 -33.36 -7.73
CA TYR A 129 31.77 -33.11 -7.40
C TYR A 129 30.80 -33.44 -8.55
N ARG A 130 31.34 -33.83 -9.71
CA ARG A 130 30.59 -34.29 -10.89
C ARG A 130 30.48 -35.81 -10.94
N GLN A 131 31.02 -36.51 -9.94
CA GLN A 131 31.03 -37.96 -9.84
C GLN A 131 30.40 -38.36 -8.50
N ILE A 132 29.38 -39.20 -8.53
CA ILE A 132 28.72 -39.71 -7.32
C ILE A 132 28.86 -41.22 -7.32
N ASN A 133 29.58 -41.73 -6.33
CA ASN A 133 29.73 -43.16 -6.16
C ASN A 133 28.41 -43.79 -5.71
N HIS A 134 27.92 -44.78 -6.46
CA HIS A 134 26.60 -45.38 -6.24
C HIS A 134 26.50 -46.07 -4.87
N GLN A 135 27.52 -46.82 -4.47
CA GLN A 135 27.56 -47.49 -3.17
C GLN A 135 27.54 -46.47 -2.01
N THR A 136 28.31 -45.39 -2.13
CA THR A 136 28.36 -44.31 -1.12
C THR A 136 27.03 -43.57 -1.03
N LEU A 137 26.38 -43.28 -2.16
CA LEU A 137 25.06 -42.68 -2.21
C LEU A 137 24.02 -43.60 -1.55
N SER A 138 24.01 -44.88 -1.93
CA SER A 138 23.11 -45.90 -1.38
C SER A 138 23.28 -46.05 0.14
N GLN A 139 24.53 -46.13 0.64
CA GLN A 139 24.81 -46.21 2.07
C GLN A 139 24.34 -44.95 2.83
N ASN A 140 24.59 -43.76 2.28
CA ASN A 140 24.12 -42.51 2.87
C ASN A 140 22.59 -42.46 2.89
N LEU A 141 21.92 -42.80 1.80
CA LEU A 141 20.47 -42.87 1.72
C LEU A 141 19.91 -43.86 2.74
N LYS A 142 20.43 -45.10 2.84
CA LYS A 142 20.00 -46.08 3.86
C LYS A 142 20.09 -45.51 5.27
N LYS A 143 21.23 -44.90 5.61
CA LYS A 143 21.44 -44.28 6.92
C LYS A 143 20.40 -43.19 7.21
N THR A 144 20.13 -42.33 6.23
CA THR A 144 19.14 -41.26 6.35
C THR A 144 17.71 -41.80 6.39
N CYS A 145 17.37 -42.85 5.62
CA CYS A 145 16.05 -43.50 5.63
C CYS A 145 15.73 -44.08 7.00
N VAL A 146 16.69 -44.74 7.66
CA VAL A 146 16.55 -45.22 9.04
C VAL A 146 16.28 -44.06 10.00
N GLN A 147 17.00 -42.94 9.85
CA GLN A 147 16.83 -41.77 10.72
C GLN A 147 15.43 -41.15 10.63
N PHE A 148 14.80 -41.16 9.45
CA PHE A 148 13.47 -40.56 9.24
C PHE A 148 12.34 -41.58 9.08
N ASN A 149 12.60 -42.87 9.36
CA ASN A 149 11.65 -43.97 9.19
C ASN A 149 10.96 -43.96 7.81
N ALA A 150 11.76 -43.90 6.75
CA ALA A 150 11.30 -43.82 5.37
C ALA A 150 11.69 -45.08 4.56
N ASP A 151 10.92 -45.37 3.52
CA ASP A 151 11.17 -46.50 2.62
C ASP A 151 12.40 -46.23 1.74
N PHE A 152 13.39 -47.11 1.82
CA PHE A 152 14.63 -46.96 1.08
C PHE A 152 14.46 -47.17 -0.42
N ASP A 153 13.62 -48.12 -0.84
CA ASP A 153 13.45 -48.45 -2.26
C ASP A 153 12.69 -47.33 -2.99
N GLU A 154 11.69 -46.74 -2.33
CA GLU A 154 11.01 -45.55 -2.81
C GLU A 154 11.98 -44.37 -2.97
N ILE A 155 12.78 -44.07 -1.94
CA ILE A 155 13.75 -42.97 -1.96
C ILE A 155 14.84 -43.21 -2.99
N SER A 156 15.35 -44.43 -3.11
CA SER A 156 16.40 -44.78 -4.06
C SER A 156 15.91 -44.55 -5.49
N THR A 157 14.74 -45.10 -5.83
CA THR A 157 14.13 -44.93 -7.16
C THR A 157 13.91 -43.45 -7.50
N ALA A 158 13.37 -42.69 -6.54
CA ALA A 158 13.16 -41.26 -6.73
C ALA A 158 14.47 -40.48 -6.87
N MET A 159 15.50 -40.82 -6.09
CA MET A 159 16.81 -40.17 -6.19
C MET A 159 17.46 -40.40 -7.56
N GLU A 160 17.41 -41.62 -8.10
CA GLU A 160 17.92 -41.91 -9.44
C GLU A 160 17.21 -41.07 -10.51
N TYR A 161 15.88 -40.99 -10.43
CA TYR A 161 15.07 -40.13 -11.31
C TYR A 161 15.52 -38.66 -11.26
N TYR A 162 15.72 -38.11 -10.05
CA TYR A 162 16.12 -36.71 -9.92
C TYR A 162 17.57 -36.44 -10.34
N LEU A 163 18.47 -37.40 -10.17
CA LEU A 163 19.83 -37.30 -10.71
C LEU A 163 19.80 -37.21 -12.24
N GLN A 164 18.99 -38.05 -12.89
CA GLN A 164 18.75 -37.99 -14.34
C GLN A 164 18.13 -36.65 -14.75
N GLU A 165 17.11 -36.17 -14.02
CA GLU A 165 16.46 -34.88 -14.28
C GLU A 165 17.44 -33.71 -14.23
N ILE A 166 18.43 -33.75 -13.32
CA ILE A 166 19.49 -32.73 -13.18
C ILE A 166 20.50 -32.83 -14.34
N GLY A 167 20.64 -34.00 -14.97
CA GLY A 167 21.56 -34.27 -16.07
C GLY A 167 22.75 -35.18 -15.71
N PHE A 168 22.66 -35.97 -14.63
CA PHE A 168 23.60 -37.05 -14.38
C PHE A 168 23.25 -38.29 -15.19
N GLU A 169 24.27 -38.98 -15.68
CA GLU A 169 24.16 -40.24 -16.39
C GLU A 169 24.80 -41.36 -15.56
N LYS A 170 24.19 -42.54 -15.59
CA LYS A 170 24.72 -43.71 -14.88
C LYS A 170 25.74 -44.40 -15.79
N GLY A 171 26.98 -44.51 -15.31
CA GLY A 171 28.07 -45.17 -16.02
C GLY A 171 28.01 -46.70 -15.92
N ASN A 172 28.87 -47.37 -16.67
CA ASN A 172 28.98 -48.84 -16.68
C ASN A 172 29.44 -49.42 -15.34
N ASP A 173 30.10 -48.63 -14.50
CA ASP A 173 30.53 -48.98 -13.14
C ASP A 173 29.46 -48.65 -12.08
N GLU A 174 28.23 -48.40 -12.54
CA GLU A 174 27.06 -47.97 -11.79
C GLU A 174 27.16 -46.57 -11.15
N ASN A 175 28.31 -45.90 -11.22
CA ASN A 175 28.48 -44.56 -10.66
C ASN A 175 27.77 -43.51 -11.52
N TRP A 176 27.44 -42.37 -10.92
CA TRP A 176 26.75 -41.28 -11.60
C TRP A 176 27.73 -40.18 -12.01
N TYR A 177 27.64 -39.74 -13.27
CA TYR A 177 28.54 -38.76 -13.86
C TYR A 177 27.79 -37.60 -14.48
N TYR A 178 28.29 -36.38 -14.25
CA TYR A 178 27.83 -35.18 -14.94
C TYR A 178 28.82 -34.84 -16.06
N HIS A 179 28.63 -35.44 -17.24
CA HIS A 179 29.57 -35.33 -18.37
C HIS A 179 29.47 -34.01 -19.14
N ASN A 180 28.29 -33.38 -19.14
CA ASN A 180 28.05 -32.16 -19.92
C ASN A 180 28.85 -30.95 -19.41
N ASN A 181 29.16 -30.03 -20.33
CA ASN A 181 29.66 -28.71 -19.95
C ASN A 181 28.69 -28.08 -18.95
N ILE A 182 29.18 -27.71 -17.77
CA ILE A 182 28.33 -27.22 -16.68
C ILE A 182 27.51 -26.02 -17.16
N GLN A 183 26.21 -26.23 -17.23
CA GLN A 183 25.23 -25.18 -17.45
C GLN A 183 24.83 -24.58 -16.10
N LEU A 184 25.64 -23.65 -15.59
CA LEU A 184 25.45 -23.05 -14.26
C LEU A 184 24.03 -22.49 -14.03
N LEU A 185 23.40 -21.94 -15.09
CA LEU A 185 22.04 -21.42 -15.02
C LEU A 185 20.99 -22.53 -14.92
N GLU A 186 21.18 -23.67 -15.58
CA GLU A 186 20.27 -24.82 -15.47
C GLU A 186 20.37 -25.46 -14.08
N LEU A 187 21.60 -25.69 -13.59
CA LEU A 187 21.83 -26.17 -12.23
C LEU A 187 21.25 -25.23 -11.18
N TRP A 188 21.35 -23.91 -11.40
CA TRP A 188 20.70 -22.92 -10.54
C TRP A 188 19.18 -23.07 -10.53
N LYS A 189 18.53 -23.30 -11.68
CA LYS A 189 17.08 -23.56 -11.75
C LYS A 189 16.68 -24.81 -10.97
N HIS A 190 17.45 -25.90 -11.08
CA HIS A 190 17.21 -27.10 -10.27
C HIS A 190 17.41 -26.84 -8.77
N TYR A 191 18.45 -26.07 -8.41
CA TYR A 191 18.68 -25.68 -7.01
C TYR A 191 17.52 -24.84 -6.47
N GLN A 192 17.07 -23.85 -7.24
CA GLN A 192 15.92 -23.02 -6.94
C GLN A 192 14.63 -23.85 -6.76
N LYS A 193 14.36 -24.81 -7.65
CA LYS A 193 13.23 -25.76 -7.54
C LYS A 193 13.23 -26.45 -6.18
N TRP A 194 14.38 -26.97 -5.74
CA TRP A 194 14.48 -27.66 -4.45
C TRP A 194 14.40 -26.73 -3.23
N ILE A 195 14.92 -25.51 -3.34
CA ILE A 195 14.79 -24.50 -2.28
C ILE A 195 13.32 -24.11 -2.07
N TYR A 196 12.56 -23.92 -3.15
CA TYR A 196 11.14 -23.58 -3.06
C TYR A 196 10.25 -24.73 -2.57
N ASN A 197 10.74 -25.97 -2.63
CA ASN A 197 10.10 -27.11 -1.98
C ASN A 197 10.31 -27.13 -0.46
N GLN A 198 11.05 -26.17 0.12
CA GLN A 198 11.14 -26.09 1.58
C GLN A 198 9.81 -25.65 2.21
N ILE A 199 9.39 -26.33 3.29
CA ILE A 199 8.19 -25.99 4.08
C ILE A 199 8.09 -24.48 4.32
N MET A 200 9.23 -23.84 4.55
CA MET A 200 9.29 -22.41 4.80
C MET A 200 8.75 -21.55 3.65
N TYR A 201 9.09 -21.89 2.41
CA TYR A 201 8.53 -21.25 1.21
C TYR A 201 7.09 -21.65 0.97
N LEU A 202 6.70 -22.88 1.31
CA LEU A 202 5.34 -23.36 1.12
C LEU A 202 4.33 -22.69 2.06
N TYR A 203 4.73 -22.31 3.29
CA TYR A 203 3.79 -21.86 4.32
C TYR A 203 3.99 -20.42 4.80
N LYS A 204 5.24 -19.93 4.90
CA LYS A 204 5.54 -18.61 5.50
C LYS A 204 5.89 -17.55 4.45
N ILE A 205 6.42 -17.94 3.29
CA ILE A 205 7.17 -16.99 2.45
C ILE A 205 6.72 -16.97 0.99
N ARG A 206 5.70 -16.16 0.70
CA ARG A 206 5.21 -15.99 -0.68
C ARG A 206 5.96 -14.94 -1.49
N ASN A 207 6.73 -14.06 -0.85
CA ASN A 207 7.30 -12.86 -1.47
C ASN A 207 8.79 -12.65 -1.15
N ILE A 208 9.60 -13.72 -1.18
CA ILE A 208 11.06 -13.50 -1.16
C ILE A 208 11.47 -12.78 -2.44
N PRO A 209 12.27 -11.71 -2.35
CA PRO A 209 12.85 -11.09 -3.52
C PRO A 209 13.64 -12.14 -4.30
N GLN A 210 13.42 -12.25 -5.62
CA GLN A 210 14.19 -13.16 -6.47
C GLN A 210 15.53 -12.54 -6.90
N THR A 211 15.59 -11.22 -6.93
CA THR A 211 16.79 -10.43 -7.20
C THR A 211 17.00 -9.38 -6.13
N ILE A 212 18.26 -9.07 -5.86
CA ILE A 212 18.66 -8.00 -4.93
C ILE A 212 19.93 -7.33 -5.44
N HIS A 213 20.16 -6.12 -4.97
CA HIS A 213 21.43 -5.42 -5.18
C HIS A 213 22.27 -5.53 -3.91
N MET A 214 23.52 -5.95 -4.03
CA MET A 214 24.46 -6.04 -2.91
C MET A 214 25.72 -5.23 -3.20
N ILE A 215 26.25 -4.53 -2.19
CA ILE A 215 27.55 -3.87 -2.30
C ILE A 215 28.65 -4.93 -2.45
N SER A 216 29.42 -4.84 -3.53
CA SER A 216 30.62 -5.66 -3.75
C SER A 216 31.73 -4.81 -4.36
N ASN A 217 32.81 -4.61 -3.59
CA ASN A 217 33.96 -3.76 -3.93
C ASN A 217 33.53 -2.30 -4.18
N GLY A 218 32.74 -1.73 -3.26
CA GLY A 218 32.28 -0.33 -3.32
C GLY A 218 31.20 -0.04 -4.37
N LYS A 219 30.81 -1.01 -5.21
CA LYS A 219 29.77 -0.83 -6.23
C LYS A 219 28.58 -1.76 -5.99
N TRP A 220 27.38 -1.28 -6.30
CA TRP A 220 26.18 -2.11 -6.29
C TRP A 220 26.21 -3.07 -7.47
N LYS A 221 25.89 -4.34 -7.20
CA LYS A 221 25.73 -5.36 -8.23
C LYS A 221 24.45 -6.13 -7.97
N GLU A 222 23.74 -6.41 -9.03
CA GLU A 222 22.57 -7.27 -8.99
C GLU A 222 22.99 -8.75 -8.83
N TYR A 223 22.21 -9.48 -8.04
CA TYR A 223 22.33 -10.91 -7.82
C TYR A 223 20.94 -11.53 -7.80
N ALA A 224 20.80 -12.69 -8.43
CA ALA A 224 19.73 -13.62 -8.07
C ALA A 224 19.99 -14.15 -6.65
N ILE A 225 18.95 -14.26 -5.84
CA ILE A 225 19.06 -14.63 -4.42
C ILE A 225 18.15 -15.81 -4.10
N LEU A 226 18.66 -16.71 -3.26
CA LEU A 226 17.91 -17.78 -2.62
C LEU A 226 18.24 -17.83 -1.14
N LEU A 227 17.23 -18.11 -0.33
CA LEU A 227 17.38 -18.37 1.11
C LEU A 227 17.29 -19.88 1.32
N ASP A 228 18.42 -20.52 1.59
CA ASP A 228 18.46 -21.93 1.98
C ASP A 228 18.23 -22.01 3.48
N TYR A 229 16.96 -22.15 3.86
CA TYR A 229 16.52 -22.12 5.25
C TYR A 229 17.03 -23.34 6.02
N GLY A 230 17.04 -24.51 5.38
CA GLY A 230 17.60 -25.75 5.95
C GLY A 230 19.06 -25.60 6.38
N HIS A 231 19.89 -24.96 5.54
CA HIS A 231 21.30 -24.70 5.86
C HIS A 231 21.57 -23.31 6.45
N ARG A 232 20.52 -22.52 6.70
CA ARG A 232 20.59 -21.14 7.23
C ARG A 232 21.59 -20.27 6.49
N SER A 233 21.42 -20.17 5.18
CA SER A 233 22.38 -19.47 4.33
C SER A 233 21.71 -18.67 3.22
N ILE A 234 22.34 -17.56 2.87
CA ILE A 234 21.95 -16.74 1.73
C ILE A 234 22.85 -17.13 0.56
N VAL A 235 22.24 -17.55 -0.54
CA VAL A 235 22.94 -17.94 -1.76
C VAL A 235 22.69 -16.87 -2.82
N LEU A 236 23.77 -16.34 -3.38
CA LEU A 236 23.76 -15.29 -4.39
C LEU A 236 24.41 -15.78 -5.68
N LEU A 237 23.75 -15.56 -6.80
CA LEU A 237 24.29 -15.82 -8.14
C LEU A 237 24.37 -14.50 -8.92
N ASN A 238 25.57 -14.15 -9.37
CA ASN A 238 25.76 -13.10 -10.35
C ASN A 238 25.63 -13.72 -11.75
N GLU A 239 24.49 -13.54 -12.40
CA GLU A 239 24.20 -14.14 -13.69
C GLU A 239 25.19 -13.67 -14.77
N ASN A 240 25.55 -12.38 -14.77
CA ASN A 240 26.46 -11.77 -15.74
C ASN A 240 27.88 -12.34 -15.70
N LYS A 241 28.41 -12.59 -14.49
CA LYS A 241 29.77 -13.11 -14.30
C LYS A 241 29.80 -14.62 -14.09
N LYS A 242 28.63 -15.28 -14.03
CA LYS A 242 28.47 -16.68 -13.62
C LYS A 242 29.24 -17.01 -12.33
N LYS A 243 29.32 -16.04 -11.41
CA LYS A 243 30.04 -16.17 -10.12
C LYS A 243 29.02 -16.25 -8.99
N GLN A 244 29.25 -17.17 -8.08
CA GLN A 244 28.38 -17.41 -6.95
C GLN A 244 29.04 -16.98 -5.64
N LYS A 245 28.20 -16.63 -4.67
CA LYS A 245 28.61 -16.31 -3.31
C LYS A 245 27.60 -16.90 -2.34
N LYS A 246 28.07 -17.70 -1.39
CA LYS A 246 27.26 -18.16 -0.26
C LYS A 246 27.70 -17.46 1.00
N ILE A 247 26.76 -16.80 1.64
CA ILE A 247 26.94 -16.15 2.92
C ILE A 247 26.46 -17.14 3.98
N ASN A 248 27.41 -17.80 4.63
CA ASN A 248 27.15 -18.74 5.72
C ASN A 248 27.30 -18.03 7.07
N SER A 249 26.30 -18.12 7.94
CA SER A 249 26.48 -17.76 9.35
C SER A 249 26.99 -19.00 10.11
N LYS A 250 28.30 -19.29 10.05
CA LYS A 250 28.88 -20.51 10.66
C LYS A 250 28.68 -20.65 12.18
N ASN A 251 28.20 -19.63 12.90
CA ASN A 251 28.15 -19.61 14.37
C ASN A 251 26.81 -19.19 14.99
N ILE A 252 25.66 -19.31 14.31
CA ILE A 252 24.40 -18.80 14.89
C ILE A 252 23.28 -19.85 14.88
N THR A 253 23.09 -20.51 16.03
CA THR A 253 22.08 -21.56 16.28
C THR A 253 20.64 -21.05 16.32
N LYS A 254 20.40 -19.79 15.97
CA LYS A 254 19.19 -19.18 15.39
C LYS A 254 19.69 -18.00 14.55
N PHE A 255 19.02 -17.49 13.52
CA PHE A 255 19.52 -16.25 12.87
C PHE A 255 19.37 -15.07 13.86
N ASN A 256 20.34 -14.92 14.76
CA ASN A 256 20.51 -13.76 15.62
C ASN A 256 21.33 -12.73 14.84
N VAL A 257 20.77 -12.30 13.72
CA VAL A 257 21.41 -11.34 12.81
C VAL A 257 21.00 -9.96 13.26
N HIS A 258 21.98 -9.09 13.45
CA HIS A 258 21.70 -7.68 13.61
C HIS A 258 21.22 -7.13 12.27
N ILE A 259 19.93 -6.79 12.18
CA ILE A 259 19.30 -6.23 10.99
C ILE A 259 19.05 -4.75 11.23
N GLU A 260 19.64 -3.90 10.38
CA GLU A 260 19.31 -2.47 10.34
C GLU A 260 18.59 -2.13 9.04
N TYR A 261 17.56 -1.29 9.16
CA TYR A 261 16.88 -0.71 8.00
C TYR A 261 17.54 0.60 7.64
N ARG A 262 17.65 0.87 6.34
CA ARG A 262 18.05 2.17 5.81
C ARG A 262 17.21 2.47 4.57
N ASN A 263 16.99 3.75 4.30
CA ASN A 263 16.46 4.21 3.01
C ASN A 263 17.62 4.84 2.26
N ASN A 264 17.82 4.43 1.00
CA ASN A 264 18.90 4.97 0.17
C ASN A 264 18.30 5.73 -1.00
N HIS A 265 18.65 7.02 -1.06
CA HIS A 265 18.37 7.91 -2.17
C HIS A 265 19.67 8.02 -2.96
N THR A 266 19.79 7.28 -4.05
CA THR A 266 20.91 7.47 -4.96
C THR A 266 20.56 8.44 -6.06
N ASP A 267 21.56 9.21 -6.49
CA ASP A 267 21.53 9.80 -7.82
C ASP A 267 21.21 8.72 -8.85
N ILE A 268 20.41 9.08 -9.85
CA ILE A 268 19.92 8.19 -10.89
C ILE A 268 21.13 7.61 -11.62
N ASP A 269 21.60 6.44 -11.18
CA ASP A 269 22.42 5.58 -12.03
C ASP A 269 21.55 5.29 -13.25
N SER A 270 22.01 5.77 -14.42
CA SER A 270 21.28 5.84 -15.70
C SER A 270 20.51 4.60 -16.14
N ASN A 271 20.75 3.45 -15.52
CA ASN A 271 20.15 2.16 -15.85
C ASN A 271 18.98 1.74 -14.94
N TYR A 272 18.64 2.47 -13.88
CA TYR A 272 17.64 2.04 -12.90
C TYR A 272 16.37 2.91 -12.87
N THR A 273 15.24 2.23 -12.65
CA THR A 273 13.87 2.79 -12.71
C THR A 273 13.34 3.23 -11.34
N ASN A 274 14.10 2.94 -10.27
CA ASN A 274 13.73 3.26 -8.89
C ASN A 274 14.72 4.29 -8.36
N THR A 275 14.18 5.31 -7.72
CA THR A 275 14.96 6.44 -7.18
C THR A 275 15.14 6.36 -5.67
N LYS A 276 14.31 5.56 -4.98
CA LYS A 276 14.53 5.18 -3.58
C LYS A 276 14.57 3.66 -3.43
N TYR A 277 15.55 3.17 -2.69
CA TYR A 277 15.69 1.75 -2.36
C TYR A 277 15.49 1.50 -0.87
N ALA A 278 14.74 0.45 -0.56
CA ALA A 278 14.63 -0.06 0.79
C ALA A 278 15.85 -0.94 1.07
N CYS A 279 16.71 -0.51 1.99
CA CYS A 279 17.97 -1.18 2.27
C CYS A 279 17.94 -1.95 3.59
N ILE A 280 18.66 -3.07 3.62
CA ILE A 280 18.96 -3.84 4.82
C ILE A 280 20.47 -3.99 4.96
N SER A 281 20.99 -3.80 6.18
CA SER A 281 22.32 -4.28 6.52
C SER A 281 22.26 -5.43 7.52
N LEU A 282 23.02 -6.49 7.24
CA LEU A 282 23.17 -7.65 8.12
C LEU A 282 24.54 -7.63 8.79
N ASN A 283 24.56 -7.67 10.13
CA ASN A 283 25.77 -7.69 10.96
C ASN A 283 26.79 -6.60 10.57
N HIS A 284 26.30 -5.44 10.12
CA HIS A 284 27.08 -4.31 9.60
C HIS A 284 28.09 -4.65 8.48
N SER A 285 28.00 -5.84 7.90
CA SER A 285 29.00 -6.36 6.95
C SER A 285 28.42 -6.58 5.56
N TRP A 286 27.11 -6.78 5.48
CA TRP A 286 26.41 -7.10 4.24
C TRP A 286 25.33 -6.06 4.00
N TYR A 287 25.39 -5.38 2.87
CA TYR A 287 24.47 -4.30 2.53
C TYR A 287 23.66 -4.68 1.29
N PHE A 288 22.34 -4.70 1.47
CA PHE A 288 21.37 -5.10 0.47
C PHE A 288 20.45 -3.94 0.13
N ARG A 289 20.11 -3.83 -1.15
CA ARG A 289 19.12 -2.93 -1.73
C ARG A 289 18.00 -3.76 -2.33
N LEU A 290 16.79 -3.48 -1.87
CA LEU A 290 15.56 -4.08 -2.34
C LEU A 290 14.70 -3.02 -3.04
N ILE A 291 13.83 -3.49 -3.92
CA ILE A 291 13.03 -2.66 -4.82
C ILE A 291 12.05 -1.79 -4.02
N ASP A 292 11.43 -2.37 -3.00
CA ASP A 292 10.44 -1.69 -2.15
C ASP A 292 10.52 -2.13 -0.68
N SER A 293 9.78 -1.43 0.18
CA SER A 293 9.73 -1.69 1.62
C SER A 293 9.05 -3.02 1.98
N ASN A 294 8.15 -3.54 1.14
CA ASN A 294 7.52 -4.84 1.38
C ASN A 294 8.53 -5.95 1.16
N GLN A 295 9.27 -5.95 0.05
CA GLN A 295 10.37 -6.88 -0.19
C GLN A 295 11.41 -6.81 0.93
N ARG A 296 11.76 -5.60 1.40
CA ARG A 296 12.65 -5.42 2.55
C ARG A 296 12.12 -6.13 3.78
N ASN A 297 10.87 -5.88 4.15
CA ASN A 297 10.26 -6.50 5.32
C ASN A 297 10.17 -8.01 5.17
N PHE A 298 9.69 -8.53 4.03
CA PHE A 298 9.69 -9.98 3.77
C PHE A 298 11.09 -10.58 3.86
N PHE A 299 12.10 -9.91 3.29
CA PHE A 299 13.48 -10.37 3.36
C PHE A 299 14.00 -10.37 4.80
N SER A 300 13.72 -9.32 5.57
CA SER A 300 14.04 -9.26 7.00
C SER A 300 13.33 -10.38 7.77
N ASP A 301 12.04 -10.59 7.52
CA ASP A 301 11.18 -11.56 8.21
C ASP A 301 11.67 -13.00 8.05
N VAL A 302 12.35 -13.31 6.96
CA VAL A 302 12.95 -14.64 6.74
C VAL A 302 14.32 -14.75 7.41
N LEU A 303 15.06 -13.64 7.46
CA LEU A 303 16.40 -13.59 8.01
C LEU A 303 16.41 -13.41 9.52
N SER A 304 15.35 -12.87 10.11
CA SER A 304 15.18 -12.80 11.55
C SER A 304 14.14 -13.80 11.99
N VAL A 305 14.22 -14.20 13.26
CA VAL A 305 13.11 -14.89 13.94
C VAL A 305 11.96 -13.88 14.24
N ASN A 306 12.11 -12.63 13.81
CA ASN A 306 11.17 -11.54 13.95
C ASN A 306 10.38 -11.38 12.65
N ILE A 307 9.06 -11.32 12.73
CA ILE A 307 8.16 -11.07 11.61
C ILE A 307 7.41 -9.77 11.89
N LEU A 308 7.62 -8.73 11.08
CA LEU A 308 6.85 -7.50 11.20
C LEU A 308 5.59 -7.63 10.32
N LYS A 309 4.44 -7.97 10.92
CA LYS A 309 3.22 -8.27 10.19
C LYS A 309 2.21 -7.11 10.26
N ARG A 310 2.05 -6.42 9.12
CA ARG A 310 0.85 -5.65 8.73
C ARG A 310 0.51 -4.39 9.54
N GLN A 311 0.03 -3.41 8.78
CA GLN A 311 -0.54 -2.17 9.27
C GLN A 311 -2.06 -2.22 9.16
N PHE A 312 -2.77 -1.74 10.17
CA PHE A 312 -4.22 -1.58 10.13
C PHE A 312 -4.56 -0.15 10.53
N LEU A 313 -5.41 0.51 9.74
CA LEU A 313 -6.05 1.76 10.15
C LEU A 313 -7.29 1.39 10.95
N TYR A 314 -7.35 1.81 12.22
CA TYR A 314 -8.55 1.68 13.03
C TYR A 314 -8.91 3.05 13.58
N CYS A 315 -10.15 3.45 13.33
CA CYS A 315 -10.71 4.66 13.92
C CYS A 315 -11.56 4.24 15.10
N THR A 316 -11.23 4.73 16.29
CA THR A 316 -12.25 4.82 17.34
C THR A 316 -12.76 6.25 17.37
N ASN A 317 -13.96 6.46 17.91
CA ASN A 317 -14.57 7.79 18.06
C ASN A 317 -13.74 8.80 18.87
N ARG A 318 -12.57 8.43 19.41
CA ARG A 318 -11.72 9.31 20.21
C ARG A 318 -10.35 9.60 19.58
N LEU A 319 -9.74 8.69 18.82
CA LEU A 319 -8.51 8.91 18.01
C LEU A 319 -8.41 7.77 16.96
N VAL A 320 -7.85 8.07 15.79
CA VAL A 320 -7.45 7.05 14.80
C VAL A 320 -6.02 6.63 15.07
N PHE A 321 -5.79 5.33 15.19
CA PHE A 321 -4.46 4.77 15.35
C PHE A 321 -4.12 3.93 14.12
N ILE A 322 -2.89 4.10 13.61
CA ILE A 322 -2.30 3.12 12.72
C ILE A 322 -1.65 2.07 13.62
N PHE A 323 -2.21 0.88 13.60
CA PHE A 323 -1.68 -0.28 14.28
C PHE A 323 -0.60 -0.93 13.44
N THR A 324 0.51 -1.31 14.05
CA THR A 324 1.49 -2.23 13.45
C THR A 324 1.55 -3.47 14.32
N TYR A 325 1.19 -4.64 13.77
CA TYR A 325 1.45 -5.88 14.48
C TYR A 325 2.89 -6.28 14.25
N THR A 326 3.58 -6.64 15.32
CA THR A 326 4.89 -7.27 15.21
C THR A 326 4.79 -8.64 15.85
N MET A 327 5.06 -9.67 15.07
CA MET A 327 5.06 -11.08 15.47
C MET A 327 6.52 -11.49 15.62
N LYS A 328 7.07 -11.50 16.83
CA LYS A 328 8.49 -11.84 17.02
C LYS A 328 8.62 -13.17 17.75
N GLU A 329 9.23 -14.17 17.14
CA GLU A 329 9.75 -15.33 17.88
C GLU A 329 11.08 -14.85 18.50
N PHE A 330 11.06 -14.33 19.73
CA PHE A 330 12.28 -13.83 20.35
C PHE A 330 13.21 -14.97 20.75
N ASN A 331 14.49 -14.86 20.37
CA ASN A 331 15.56 -15.68 20.95
C ASN A 331 16.47 -14.92 21.89
N SER A 332 16.26 -13.62 22.09
CA SER A 332 16.92 -12.85 23.14
C SER A 332 15.89 -12.38 24.15
N PHE A 333 15.43 -13.32 24.98
CA PHE A 333 14.70 -13.02 26.20
C PHE A 333 15.50 -12.10 27.16
N ASN A 334 16.78 -11.83 26.86
CA ASN A 334 17.68 -10.91 27.53
C ASN A 334 17.56 -9.43 27.06
N ILE A 335 16.54 -9.06 26.27
CA ILE A 335 16.29 -7.65 25.90
C ILE A 335 15.34 -7.00 26.92
N ILE A 336 15.75 -5.83 27.41
CA ILE A 336 14.91 -4.93 28.20
C ILE A 336 13.85 -4.36 27.26
N TRP A 337 12.57 -4.63 27.57
CA TRP A 337 11.46 -4.34 26.68
C TRP A 337 11.30 -2.85 26.39
N LYS A 338 11.15 -2.02 27.43
CA LYS A 338 10.80 -0.60 27.32
C LYS A 338 11.89 0.22 26.62
N ASP A 339 13.12 0.11 27.11
CA ASP A 339 14.22 0.95 26.64
C ASP A 339 14.81 0.53 25.30
N LYS A 340 14.89 -0.78 25.03
CA LYS A 340 15.60 -1.29 23.84
C LYS A 340 14.66 -1.95 22.83
N GLY A 341 13.71 -2.77 23.31
CA GLY A 341 12.78 -3.50 22.44
C GLY A 341 11.80 -2.58 21.71
N PHE A 342 11.08 -1.75 22.47
CA PHE A 342 10.06 -0.84 21.95
C PHE A 342 10.66 0.27 21.08
N GLN A 343 11.74 0.91 21.53
CA GLN A 343 12.41 1.95 20.75
C GLN A 343 12.95 1.43 19.40
N HIS A 344 13.49 0.20 19.38
CA HIS A 344 13.92 -0.43 18.14
C HIS A 344 12.75 -0.65 17.17
N LEU A 345 11.59 -1.09 17.66
CA LEU A 345 10.38 -1.27 16.85
C LEU A 345 9.86 0.06 16.29
N GLN A 346 9.80 1.09 17.13
CA GLN A 346 9.42 2.44 16.73
C GLN A 346 10.33 2.97 15.60
N ASN A 347 11.65 2.82 15.74
CA ASN A 347 12.61 3.25 14.72
C ASN A 347 12.44 2.47 13.41
N GLN A 348 12.23 1.15 13.47
CA GLN A 348 11.97 0.33 12.28
C GLN A 348 10.68 0.75 11.58
N TYR A 349 9.61 1.00 12.35
CA TYR A 349 8.34 1.48 11.83
C TYR A 349 8.48 2.86 11.19
N GLN A 350 9.19 3.79 11.84
CA GLN A 350 9.46 5.13 11.30
C GLN A 350 10.19 5.05 9.95
N LEU A 351 11.21 4.19 9.82
CA LEU A 351 11.93 3.99 8.56
C LEU A 351 11.05 3.35 7.47
N TYR A 352 10.13 2.47 7.87
CA TYR A 352 9.16 1.86 6.96
C TYR A 352 8.16 2.90 6.44
N ILE A 353 7.52 3.65 7.33
CA ILE A 353 6.51 4.62 6.93
C ILE A 353 7.12 5.82 6.19
N HIS A 354 8.34 6.22 6.56
CA HIS A 354 9.11 7.23 5.82
C HIS A 354 9.39 6.80 4.38
N PHE A 355 9.65 5.52 4.13
CA PHE A 355 9.87 5.02 2.77
C PHE A 355 8.60 5.14 1.92
N ILE A 356 7.45 4.75 2.49
CA ILE A 356 6.17 4.65 1.77
C ILE A 356 5.57 6.03 1.53
N VAL A 357 5.41 6.82 2.60
CA VAL A 357 4.65 8.07 2.57
C VAL A 357 5.46 9.30 2.95
N GLY A 358 6.78 9.19 3.11
CA GLY A 358 7.65 10.32 3.41
C GLY A 358 7.58 10.84 4.85
N THR A 359 6.68 10.32 5.70
CA THR A 359 6.54 10.77 7.09
C THR A 359 7.79 10.42 7.90
N ASN A 360 8.38 11.43 8.53
CA ASN A 360 9.69 11.33 9.18
C ASN A 360 9.65 11.70 10.66
N GLU A 361 8.51 12.12 11.20
CA GLU A 361 8.34 12.46 12.61
C GLU A 361 7.24 11.61 13.25
N VAL A 362 7.52 11.09 14.43
CA VAL A 362 6.53 10.39 15.25
C VAL A 362 5.76 11.42 16.07
N ILE A 363 4.43 11.39 15.94
CA ILE A 363 3.52 12.18 16.78
C ILE A 363 3.31 11.43 18.07
N TYR A 364 2.85 10.18 17.97
CA TYR A 364 2.45 9.35 19.10
C TYR A 364 2.86 7.91 18.82
N CYS A 365 3.32 7.18 19.84
CA CYS A 365 3.61 5.76 19.71
C CYS A 365 3.46 5.08 21.07
N LYS A 366 2.48 4.17 21.20
CA LYS A 366 2.13 3.50 22.46
C LYS A 366 2.02 2.00 22.26
N PHE A 367 2.62 1.26 23.18
CA PHE A 367 2.43 -0.17 23.33
C PHE A 367 1.11 -0.47 24.06
N VAL A 368 0.37 -1.48 23.60
CA VAL A 368 -0.95 -1.85 24.16
C VAL A 368 -0.90 -3.28 24.72
N PRO A 369 -0.52 -3.45 25.99
CA PRO A 369 -0.29 -4.77 26.60
C PRO A 369 -1.51 -5.70 26.53
N ASN A 370 -2.72 -5.14 26.74
CA ASN A 370 -3.97 -5.91 26.83
C ASN A 370 -4.42 -6.52 25.50
N GLU A 371 -3.94 -5.97 24.38
CA GLU A 371 -4.27 -6.44 23.03
C GLU A 371 -3.16 -7.38 22.49
N CYS A 372 -2.10 -7.61 23.26
CA CYS A 372 -1.03 -8.55 22.92
C CYS A 372 -1.47 -10.01 23.11
N SER A 373 -0.81 -10.93 22.40
CA SER A 373 -1.03 -12.37 22.56
C SER A 373 0.31 -13.12 22.66
N PRO A 374 0.61 -13.81 23.78
CA PRO A 374 -0.13 -13.81 25.04
C PRO A 374 -0.23 -12.40 25.65
N SER A 375 -1.34 -12.14 26.36
CA SER A 375 -1.58 -10.85 27.02
C SER A 375 -0.51 -10.56 28.06
N ILE A 376 -0.10 -9.29 28.16
CA ILE A 376 0.90 -8.84 29.12
C ILE A 376 0.18 -8.04 30.20
N GLU A 377 0.39 -8.40 31.47
CA GLU A 377 -0.27 -7.71 32.57
C GLU A 377 0.17 -6.23 32.63
N PRO A 378 -0.77 -5.28 32.78
CA PRO A 378 -0.47 -3.84 32.69
C PRO A 378 0.63 -3.35 33.65
N HIS A 379 0.74 -3.96 34.83
CA HIS A 379 1.69 -3.55 35.86
C HIS A 379 3.15 -3.89 35.49
N ILE A 380 3.35 -4.90 34.63
CA ILE A 380 4.67 -5.30 34.11
C ILE A 380 5.27 -4.20 33.20
N ASN A 381 4.44 -3.31 32.65
CA ASN A 381 4.86 -2.21 31.76
C ASN A 381 5.53 -1.02 32.48
N THR A 382 5.69 -1.07 33.81
CA THR A 382 6.17 0.08 34.60
C THR A 382 7.70 0.13 34.79
N GLY A 383 8.43 -0.98 34.53
CA GLY A 383 9.89 -1.05 34.73
C GLY A 383 10.70 -1.67 33.59
N ASP A 384 12.02 -1.78 33.78
CA ASP A 384 12.98 -2.43 32.87
C ASP A 384 12.87 -3.96 32.94
N VAL A 385 11.73 -4.47 32.46
CA VAL A 385 11.46 -5.92 32.48
C VAL A 385 12.08 -6.58 31.25
N LEU A 386 12.79 -7.68 31.49
CA LEU A 386 13.28 -8.54 30.42
C LEU A 386 12.10 -9.27 29.78
N LEU A 387 12.14 -9.42 28.46
CA LEU A 387 11.16 -10.27 27.75
C LEU A 387 11.10 -11.70 28.32
N HIS A 388 12.22 -12.20 28.87
CA HIS A 388 12.26 -13.46 29.63
C HIS A 388 11.20 -13.52 30.72
N ASP A 389 11.17 -12.50 31.56
CA ASP A 389 10.35 -12.50 32.77
C ASP A 389 8.87 -12.37 32.45
N ILE A 390 8.54 -11.68 31.34
CA ILE A 390 7.18 -11.59 30.83
C ILE A 390 6.66 -12.96 30.38
N TYR A 391 7.51 -13.74 29.72
CA TYR A 391 7.06 -14.88 28.91
C TYR A 391 7.47 -16.26 29.41
N LYS A 392 8.35 -16.36 30.41
CA LYS A 392 8.87 -17.64 30.94
C LYS A 392 7.79 -18.60 31.44
N HIS A 393 6.60 -18.09 31.77
CA HIS A 393 5.46 -18.87 32.24
C HIS A 393 4.46 -19.24 31.13
N CYS A 394 4.66 -18.75 29.90
CA CYS A 394 3.79 -19.10 28.78
C CYS A 394 4.04 -20.55 28.32
N THR A 395 2.98 -21.21 27.88
CA THR A 395 3.06 -22.55 27.28
C THR A 395 4.01 -22.52 26.08
N HIS A 396 4.85 -23.55 25.95
CA HIS A 396 5.88 -23.70 24.91
C HIS A 396 7.10 -22.76 25.00
N TYR A 397 7.27 -21.99 26.09
CA TYR A 397 8.53 -21.27 26.34
C TYR A 397 9.76 -22.21 26.30
N PRO A 398 10.90 -21.84 25.69
CA PRO A 398 11.22 -20.54 25.05
C PRO A 398 10.74 -20.39 23.60
N ILE A 399 10.07 -21.39 23.03
CA ILE A 399 9.59 -21.41 21.65
C ILE A 399 8.13 -20.94 21.62
N ILE A 400 7.92 -19.66 21.92
CA ILE A 400 6.61 -19.03 21.85
C ILE A 400 6.52 -18.04 20.71
N GLN A 401 5.31 -17.88 20.18
CA GLN A 401 4.97 -16.84 19.23
C GLN A 401 4.26 -15.73 19.99
N VAL A 402 4.86 -14.53 20.00
CA VAL A 402 4.27 -13.34 20.65
C VAL A 402 3.80 -12.34 19.61
N TYR A 403 2.62 -11.80 19.84
CA TYR A 403 1.99 -10.74 19.08
C TYR A 403 1.97 -9.49 19.93
N TRP A 404 2.60 -8.43 19.41
CA TRP A 404 2.61 -7.13 20.04
C TRP A 404 1.77 -6.14 19.27
N GLU A 405 0.96 -5.40 20.03
CA GLU A 405 0.13 -4.33 19.53
C GLU A 405 0.81 -2.99 19.82
N ILE A 406 1.20 -2.28 18.77
CA ILE A 406 1.78 -0.95 18.86
C ILE A 406 0.94 0.01 18.01
N LYS A 407 0.45 1.07 18.66
CA LYS A 407 -0.29 2.18 18.04
C LYS A 407 0.68 3.31 17.74
N CYS A 408 0.94 3.67 16.49
CA CYS A 408 1.80 4.82 16.17
C CYS A 408 1.20 5.73 15.10
N ILE A 409 1.36 7.03 15.31
CA ILE A 409 0.94 8.11 14.41
C ILE A 409 2.20 8.86 14.00
N THR A 410 2.34 9.12 12.70
CA THR A 410 3.49 9.85 12.14
C THR A 410 3.01 10.98 11.25
N MET A 411 3.87 11.98 11.07
CA MET A 411 3.63 13.09 10.17
C MET A 411 4.87 13.42 9.35
N VAL A 412 4.66 14.25 8.34
CA VAL A 412 5.74 14.93 7.63
C VAL A 412 6.15 16.16 8.44
N SER A 413 7.43 16.24 8.78
CA SER A 413 8.06 17.40 9.45
C SER A 413 7.79 18.68 8.69
N TYR A 414 7.61 19.80 9.39
CA TYR A 414 7.35 21.12 8.78
C TYR A 414 8.37 21.49 7.68
N LYS A 415 9.66 21.13 7.84
CA LYS A 415 10.72 21.40 6.85
C LYS A 415 10.55 20.67 5.51
N CYS A 416 9.76 19.60 5.48
CA CYS A 416 9.53 18.77 4.29
C CYS A 416 8.11 18.95 3.73
N THR A 417 7.44 20.04 4.10
CA THR A 417 6.12 20.39 3.58
C THR A 417 6.18 21.59 2.63
N ILE A 418 5.12 21.75 1.86
CA ILE A 418 4.92 22.86 0.93
C ILE A 418 3.73 23.71 1.35
N ALA A 419 3.87 25.02 1.21
CA ALA A 419 2.79 25.98 1.38
C ALA A 419 1.77 25.83 0.24
N ILE A 420 0.50 26.12 0.52
CA ILE A 420 -0.55 26.10 -0.51
C ILE A 420 -0.56 27.40 -1.33
N GLU A 421 -0.24 28.53 -0.70
CA GLU A 421 -0.16 29.82 -1.38
C GLU A 421 1.16 29.94 -2.15
N ARG A 422 1.09 30.07 -3.48
CA ARG A 422 2.24 30.36 -4.33
C ARG A 422 2.14 31.79 -4.85
N ASN A 423 2.89 32.70 -4.23
CA ASN A 423 2.89 34.13 -4.60
C ASN A 423 3.51 34.43 -5.98
N ASN A 424 4.17 33.45 -6.63
CA ASN A 424 5.01 33.67 -7.81
C ASN A 424 4.75 32.67 -8.96
N LEU A 425 3.51 32.55 -9.44
CA LEU A 425 3.25 31.83 -10.70
C LEU A 425 3.11 32.81 -11.87
N PRO A 426 3.60 32.47 -13.08
CA PRO A 426 3.45 33.33 -14.25
C PRO A 426 1.97 33.57 -14.53
N LYS A 427 1.57 34.84 -14.62
CA LYS A 427 0.27 35.21 -15.18
C LYS A 427 0.19 34.63 -16.60
N SER A 428 -0.92 33.96 -16.88
CA SER A 428 -1.29 33.29 -18.13
C SER A 428 -0.45 33.69 -19.35
N ILE A 429 0.36 32.75 -19.84
CA ILE A 429 0.75 32.75 -21.25
C ILE A 429 -0.29 31.87 -21.94
N PRO A 430 -1.03 32.36 -22.95
CA PRO A 430 -1.91 31.51 -23.72
C PRO A 430 -1.06 30.44 -24.40
N SER A 431 -1.19 29.21 -23.94
CA SER A 431 -0.50 28.06 -24.51
C SER A 431 -0.92 27.88 -25.96
N LYS A 432 0.05 27.69 -26.86
CA LYS A 432 -0.14 27.34 -28.27
C LYS A 432 -0.52 25.85 -28.46
N ASP A 433 -0.56 25.06 -27.40
CA ASP A 433 -0.87 23.64 -27.47
C ASP A 433 -2.38 23.44 -27.34
N ASN A 434 -3.05 23.55 -28.49
CA ASN A 434 -4.42 23.11 -28.68
C ASN A 434 -4.51 21.58 -28.52
N ILE A 435 -4.49 21.07 -27.28
CA ILE A 435 -5.29 19.86 -27.05
C ILE A 435 -6.73 20.29 -27.32
N PRO A 436 -7.49 19.58 -28.17
CA PRO A 436 -8.88 19.94 -28.39
C PRO A 436 -9.59 19.88 -27.04
N LEU A 437 -9.93 21.03 -26.46
CA LEU A 437 -10.87 21.15 -25.33
C LEU A 437 -12.20 20.43 -25.63
N ASN A 438 -12.43 20.11 -26.90
CA ASN A 438 -13.65 19.53 -27.45
C ASN A 438 -13.93 18.07 -27.10
N GLU A 439 -13.00 17.30 -26.50
CA GLU A 439 -13.20 15.85 -26.27
C GLU A 439 -13.29 15.39 -24.80
N LYS A 440 -13.37 16.32 -23.81
CA LYS A 440 -13.70 15.89 -22.44
C LYS A 440 -15.11 15.25 -22.47
N PRO A 441 -15.26 13.97 -22.07
CA PRO A 441 -16.55 13.30 -22.05
C PRO A 441 -17.52 14.05 -21.13
N LYS A 442 -18.83 13.89 -21.36
CA LYS A 442 -19.84 14.24 -20.36
C LYS A 442 -19.48 13.52 -19.06
N PHE A 443 -19.01 14.29 -18.08
CA PHE A 443 -18.40 13.79 -16.85
C PHE A 443 -19.33 14.09 -15.69
N ASP A 444 -19.94 13.04 -15.14
CA ASP A 444 -20.60 13.11 -13.86
C ASP A 444 -19.67 12.49 -12.80
N PRO A 445 -18.97 13.29 -11.98
CA PRO A 445 -18.10 12.76 -10.92
C PRO A 445 -18.88 12.08 -9.79
N PHE A 446 -20.21 12.21 -9.75
CA PHE A 446 -21.01 11.80 -8.62
C PHE A 446 -21.41 10.32 -8.70
N LEU A 447 -21.05 9.56 -7.66
CA LEU A 447 -21.84 8.37 -7.27
C LEU A 447 -23.11 8.86 -6.60
N TYR A 448 -24.27 8.54 -7.17
CA TYR A 448 -25.58 8.88 -6.60
C TYR A 448 -26.02 7.96 -5.45
N GLU A 449 -25.13 7.13 -4.89
CA GLU A 449 -25.44 6.29 -3.74
C GLU A 449 -24.23 6.19 -2.80
N ARG A 450 -24.46 6.28 -1.47
CA ARG A 450 -23.49 5.96 -0.39
C ARG A 450 -23.13 4.46 -0.37
N ASP A 451 -22.81 3.90 -1.53
CA ASP A 451 -22.57 2.47 -1.69
C ASP A 451 -21.09 2.15 -1.45
N LEU A 452 -20.76 1.98 -0.17
CA LEU A 452 -19.41 1.57 0.25
C LEU A 452 -19.01 0.22 -0.37
N TYR A 453 -19.97 -0.66 -0.65
CA TYR A 453 -19.70 -1.96 -1.26
C TYR A 453 -19.19 -1.79 -2.70
N LYS A 454 -19.78 -0.89 -3.49
CA LYS A 454 -19.24 -0.50 -4.81
C LYS A 454 -17.81 0.04 -4.71
N VAL A 455 -17.52 0.90 -3.73
CA VAL A 455 -16.15 1.42 -3.53
C VAL A 455 -15.15 0.29 -3.21
N LYS A 456 -15.55 -0.68 -2.36
CA LYS A 456 -14.74 -1.88 -2.08
C LYS A 456 -14.48 -2.71 -3.34
N ILE A 457 -15.49 -2.91 -4.19
CA ILE A 457 -15.34 -3.60 -5.48
C ILE A 457 -14.38 -2.86 -6.41
N ILE A 458 -14.47 -1.53 -6.48
CA ILE A 458 -13.54 -0.72 -7.28
C ILE A 458 -12.11 -0.97 -6.79
N GLN A 459 -11.89 -0.95 -5.48
CA GLN A 459 -10.58 -1.19 -4.87
C GLN A 459 -10.04 -2.60 -5.18
N ASP A 460 -10.88 -3.64 -5.10
CA ASP A 460 -10.48 -5.00 -5.45
C ASP A 460 -10.08 -5.14 -6.93
N ASN A 461 -10.76 -4.41 -7.80
CA ASN A 461 -10.49 -4.39 -9.24
C ASN A 461 -9.25 -3.56 -9.61
N SER A 462 -8.93 -2.52 -8.84
CA SER A 462 -7.78 -1.66 -9.06
C SER A 462 -6.52 -2.16 -8.39
N THR A 463 -6.61 -2.96 -7.33
CA THR A 463 -5.42 -3.39 -6.58
C THR A 463 -4.67 -4.45 -7.39
N PRO A 464 -3.39 -4.24 -7.76
CA PRO A 464 -2.61 -5.21 -8.50
C PRO A 464 -2.13 -6.36 -7.61
N VAL A 465 -3.03 -7.10 -6.96
CA VAL A 465 -2.68 -8.20 -6.06
C VAL A 465 -2.29 -9.45 -6.87
N GLY A 466 -1.10 -9.98 -6.60
CA GLY A 466 -0.58 -11.22 -7.17
C GLY A 466 0.10 -11.08 -8.54
N LEU A 467 0.31 -9.86 -9.03
CA LEU A 467 1.27 -9.59 -10.10
C LEU A 467 2.60 -9.27 -9.42
N SER A 468 3.73 -9.76 -9.95
CA SER A 468 5.01 -9.40 -9.35
C SER A 468 5.19 -7.89 -9.53
N ILE A 469 5.19 -7.16 -8.41
CA ILE A 469 5.35 -5.70 -8.35
C ILE A 469 6.84 -5.37 -8.50
N ASP A 470 7.59 -6.18 -9.26
CA ASP A 470 9.04 -6.04 -9.34
C ASP A 470 9.40 -4.71 -10.02
N ASN A 471 8.47 -4.14 -10.82
CA ASN A 471 8.62 -2.80 -11.38
C ASN A 471 7.28 -2.14 -11.77
N LEU A 472 6.77 -1.25 -10.91
CA LEU A 472 5.53 -0.49 -11.19
C LEU A 472 5.65 0.41 -12.43
N LEU A 473 6.82 1.00 -12.69
CA LEU A 473 7.01 1.86 -13.86
C LEU A 473 6.88 1.06 -15.17
N LYS A 474 7.41 -0.17 -15.22
CA LYS A 474 7.19 -1.10 -16.35
C LYS A 474 5.72 -1.45 -16.50
N SER A 475 5.04 -1.73 -15.38
CA SER A 475 3.64 -2.14 -15.39
C SER A 475 2.70 -1.02 -15.88
N ILE A 476 2.88 0.21 -15.44
CA ILE A 476 2.14 1.37 -15.98
C ILE A 476 2.45 1.53 -17.47
N SER A 477 3.73 1.56 -17.86
CA SER A 477 4.11 1.71 -19.27
C SER A 477 3.52 0.61 -20.15
N HIS A 478 3.52 -0.64 -19.68
CA HIS A 478 2.91 -1.78 -20.36
C HIS A 478 1.39 -1.63 -20.50
N GLU A 479 0.72 -1.18 -19.45
CA GLU A 479 -0.73 -0.91 -19.42
C GLU A 479 -1.12 0.17 -20.43
N ILE A 480 -0.39 1.29 -20.45
CA ILE A 480 -0.58 2.37 -21.45
C ILE A 480 -0.45 1.82 -22.87
N ILE A 481 0.60 1.05 -23.17
CA ILE A 481 0.82 0.44 -24.49
C ILE A 481 -0.28 -0.55 -24.85
N LYS A 482 -0.72 -1.37 -23.87
CA LYS A 482 -1.78 -2.38 -24.02
C LYS A 482 -3.12 -1.72 -24.35
N ASN A 483 -3.39 -0.57 -23.74
CA ASN A 483 -4.60 0.22 -23.97
C ASN A 483 -4.49 1.15 -25.20
N LYS A 484 -3.44 0.98 -26.02
CA LYS A 484 -3.21 1.66 -27.32
C LYS A 484 -2.72 3.11 -27.23
N TYR A 485 -2.16 3.52 -26.10
CA TYR A 485 -1.65 4.88 -25.85
C TYR A 485 -0.12 4.95 -25.87
N LEU A 486 0.55 4.16 -26.74
CA LEU A 486 2.01 4.23 -26.89
C LEU A 486 2.49 5.65 -27.24
N CYS A 487 1.66 6.44 -27.94
CA CYS A 487 1.92 7.84 -28.27
C CYS A 487 2.23 8.71 -27.04
N ASP A 488 1.61 8.44 -25.90
CA ASP A 488 1.81 9.22 -24.68
C ASP A 488 3.15 8.94 -23.99
N LEU A 489 3.87 7.89 -24.42
CA LEU A 489 5.17 7.51 -23.86
C LEU A 489 6.37 7.91 -24.75
N ILE A 490 6.11 8.39 -25.96
CA ILE A 490 7.12 8.65 -27.00
C ILE A 490 7.06 10.11 -27.48
N SER A 491 7.97 10.51 -28.37
CA SER A 491 7.99 11.86 -28.94
C SER A 491 6.85 12.07 -29.93
N GLU A 492 6.31 13.29 -30.00
CA GLU A 492 5.28 13.72 -30.96
C GLU A 492 5.64 13.41 -32.42
N ASN A 493 6.93 13.49 -32.77
CA ASN A 493 7.44 13.20 -34.12
C ASN A 493 7.18 11.74 -34.56
N ASP A 494 7.03 10.81 -33.61
CA ASP A 494 6.86 9.38 -33.87
C ASP A 494 5.38 8.93 -33.86
N VAL A 495 4.44 9.80 -33.49
CA VAL A 495 3.03 9.48 -33.21
C VAL A 495 2.23 9.11 -34.47
N ALA A 496 2.54 9.72 -35.62
CA ALA A 496 1.72 9.59 -36.83
C ALA A 496 1.92 8.28 -37.62
N ASN A 497 2.92 7.45 -37.28
CA ASN A 497 3.34 6.33 -38.13
C ASN A 497 3.15 4.96 -37.46
N SER A 498 2.13 4.20 -37.92
CA SER A 498 1.85 2.85 -37.42
C SER A 498 3.00 1.84 -37.61
N ARG A 499 3.89 2.05 -38.59
CA ARG A 499 5.10 1.22 -38.78
C ARG A 499 6.12 1.49 -37.67
N VAL A 500 6.28 2.76 -37.28
CA VAL A 500 7.17 3.17 -36.18
C VAL A 500 6.71 2.56 -34.85
N HIS A 501 5.41 2.53 -34.57
CA HIS A 501 4.88 1.87 -33.35
C HIS A 501 5.23 0.38 -33.27
N LYS A 502 5.21 -0.35 -34.39
CA LYS A 502 5.60 -1.77 -34.42
C LYS A 502 7.11 -1.92 -34.15
N GLU A 503 7.92 -1.05 -34.72
CA GLU A 503 9.37 -1.05 -34.52
C GLU A 503 9.74 -0.70 -33.06
N ILE A 504 9.10 0.31 -32.48
CA ILE A 504 9.26 0.69 -31.07
C ILE A 504 8.90 -0.48 -30.16
N LYS A 505 7.74 -1.11 -30.36
CA LYS A 505 7.32 -2.30 -29.57
C LYS A 505 8.36 -3.42 -29.63
N ARG A 506 9.00 -3.64 -30.79
CA ARG A 506 10.10 -4.60 -30.94
C ARG A 506 11.34 -4.16 -30.16
N LYS A 507 11.75 -2.90 -30.28
CA LYS A 507 12.94 -2.35 -29.60
C LYS A 507 12.82 -2.37 -28.06
N ILE A 508 11.61 -2.17 -27.53
CA ILE A 508 11.35 -2.21 -26.08
C ILE A 508 10.94 -3.61 -25.57
N ASN A 509 11.00 -4.63 -26.43
CA ASN A 509 10.61 -6.01 -26.11
C ASN A 509 9.19 -6.12 -25.51
N TYR A 510 8.20 -5.47 -26.13
CA TYR A 510 6.83 -5.49 -25.64
C TYR A 510 6.17 -6.87 -25.80
N ASN A 511 5.98 -7.57 -24.67
CA ASN A 511 5.21 -8.80 -24.59
C ASN A 511 3.82 -8.53 -24.00
N LYS A 512 2.75 -8.74 -24.77
CA LYS A 512 1.36 -8.48 -24.32
C LYS A 512 0.96 -9.19 -23.03
N LYS A 513 1.59 -10.33 -22.68
CA LYS A 513 1.26 -11.14 -21.51
C LYS A 513 2.15 -10.86 -20.30
N ASN A 514 3.32 -10.26 -20.47
CA ASN A 514 4.32 -10.11 -19.41
C ASN A 514 4.92 -8.70 -19.40
N SER A 515 4.62 -7.91 -18.38
CA SER A 515 5.16 -6.55 -18.21
C SER A 515 6.64 -6.53 -17.82
N ASN A 516 7.16 -7.58 -17.18
CA ASN A 516 8.53 -7.61 -16.68
C ASN A 516 9.57 -7.65 -17.82
N GLU A 517 9.20 -8.19 -18.98
CA GLU A 517 10.02 -8.24 -20.19
C GLU A 517 10.21 -6.88 -20.87
N LEU A 518 9.39 -5.88 -20.51
CA LEU A 518 9.47 -4.54 -21.07
C LEU A 518 10.81 -3.89 -20.72
N ILE A 519 11.49 -3.35 -21.73
CA ILE A 519 12.74 -2.61 -21.57
C ILE A 519 12.40 -1.12 -21.49
N LEU A 520 12.75 -0.48 -20.37
CA LEU A 520 12.63 0.96 -20.20
C LEU A 520 13.88 1.64 -20.74
N ASN A 521 13.76 2.27 -21.90
CA ASN A 521 14.84 2.96 -22.59
C ASN A 521 14.42 4.41 -22.84
N ASP A 522 15.11 5.35 -22.23
CA ASP A 522 14.79 6.79 -22.26
C ASP A 522 15.06 7.48 -23.60
N LYS A 523 15.82 6.84 -24.50
CA LYS A 523 15.97 7.27 -25.89
C LYS A 523 14.77 6.90 -26.76
N ILE A 524 13.94 5.96 -26.31
CA ILE A 524 12.76 5.48 -27.03
C ILE A 524 11.49 5.98 -26.35
N LEU A 525 11.38 5.74 -25.04
CA LEU A 525 10.29 6.19 -24.19
C LEU A 525 10.67 7.55 -23.61
N THR A 526 10.49 8.61 -24.39
CA THR A 526 10.94 9.97 -24.05
C THR A 526 10.31 10.51 -22.78
N ILE A 527 9.13 10.00 -22.38
CA ILE A 527 8.49 10.31 -21.09
C ILE A 527 9.46 10.07 -19.93
N LEU A 528 10.36 9.08 -20.00
CA LEU A 528 11.31 8.79 -18.93
C LEU A 528 12.26 9.97 -18.66
N ASN A 529 12.58 10.80 -19.66
CA ASN A 529 13.37 12.00 -19.46
C ASN A 529 12.56 13.08 -18.72
N GLU A 530 11.29 13.28 -19.09
CA GLU A 530 10.37 14.17 -18.37
C GLU A 530 10.25 13.75 -16.90
N LEU A 531 10.11 12.44 -16.61
CA LEU A 531 10.04 11.93 -15.24
C LEU A 531 11.32 12.20 -14.45
N LYS A 532 12.50 12.04 -15.07
CA LYS A 532 13.79 12.32 -14.41
C LYS A 532 13.92 13.79 -14.06
N THR A 533 13.52 14.68 -14.97
CA THR A 533 13.52 16.12 -14.73
C THR A 533 12.58 16.48 -13.58
N LEU A 534 11.34 15.98 -13.61
CA LEU A 534 10.34 16.22 -12.55
C LEU A 534 10.75 15.62 -11.20
N TYR A 535 11.45 14.48 -11.20
CA TYR A 535 11.95 13.88 -9.97
C TYR A 535 12.93 14.81 -9.24
N TYR A 536 13.74 15.56 -9.97
CA TYR A 536 14.70 16.52 -9.43
C TYR A 536 14.15 17.95 -9.31
N ASP A 537 12.84 18.14 -9.49
CA ASP A 537 12.22 19.44 -9.26
C ASP A 537 12.44 19.91 -7.81
N GLU A 538 12.69 21.20 -7.62
CA GLU A 538 13.00 21.77 -6.31
C GLU A 538 11.83 21.60 -5.31
N ILE A 539 10.58 21.54 -5.78
CA ILE A 539 9.41 21.27 -4.93
C ILE A 539 9.47 19.83 -4.41
N HIS A 540 9.80 18.87 -5.27
CA HIS A 540 9.94 17.47 -4.88
C HIS A 540 11.11 17.25 -3.91
N LYS A 541 12.23 17.94 -4.17
CA LYS A 541 13.42 17.95 -3.30
C LYS A 541 13.13 18.58 -1.94
N GLN A 542 12.41 19.71 -1.90
CA GLN A 542 11.95 20.33 -0.64
C GLN A 542 11.15 19.34 0.20
N MET A 543 10.28 18.55 -0.44
CA MET A 543 9.51 17.51 0.25
C MET A 543 10.36 16.29 0.71
N GLY A 544 11.64 16.21 0.32
CA GLY A 544 12.52 15.08 0.65
C GLY A 544 12.37 13.89 -0.31
N TYR A 545 12.00 14.15 -1.57
CA TYR A 545 11.77 13.13 -2.60
C TYR A 545 10.74 12.03 -2.22
N PRO A 546 9.53 12.38 -1.74
CA PRO A 546 8.57 11.38 -1.29
C PRO A 546 7.94 10.55 -2.42
N LEU A 547 7.99 10.98 -3.68
CA LEU A 547 7.47 10.24 -4.82
C LEU A 547 8.54 9.35 -5.47
N GLN A 548 8.11 8.25 -6.08
CA GLN A 548 8.91 7.43 -6.99
C GLN A 548 8.58 7.83 -8.43
N LEU A 549 9.41 7.42 -9.40
CA LEU A 549 9.16 7.75 -10.82
C LEU A 549 7.80 7.29 -11.32
N TYR A 550 7.28 6.16 -10.82
CA TYR A 550 5.96 5.66 -11.23
C TYR A 550 4.80 6.48 -10.65
N HIS A 551 4.96 7.14 -9.49
CA HIS A 551 3.97 8.10 -8.99
C HIS A 551 3.93 9.34 -9.88
N ILE A 552 5.10 9.91 -10.18
CA ILE A 552 5.24 11.07 -11.07
C ILE A 552 4.68 10.73 -12.45
N CYS A 553 4.96 9.52 -12.96
CA CYS A 553 4.45 9.03 -14.24
C CYS A 553 2.92 8.97 -14.25
N ALA A 554 2.31 8.40 -13.20
CA ALA A 554 0.85 8.31 -13.11
C ALA A 554 0.19 9.69 -13.10
N ILE A 555 0.73 10.63 -12.32
CA ILE A 555 0.24 12.01 -12.27
C ILE A 555 0.41 12.71 -13.62
N LEU A 556 1.58 12.58 -14.26
CA LEU A 556 1.85 13.17 -15.56
C LEU A 556 0.94 12.61 -16.67
N LEU A 557 0.71 11.29 -16.68
CA LEU A 557 -0.20 10.62 -17.61
C LEU A 557 -1.64 11.09 -17.43
N TYR A 558 -2.06 11.36 -16.18
CA TYR A 558 -3.38 11.89 -15.90
C TYR A 558 -3.52 13.36 -16.34
N CYS A 559 -2.59 14.23 -15.93
CA CYS A 559 -2.74 15.68 -16.13
C CYS A 559 -2.43 16.12 -17.57
N GLY A 560 -1.50 15.44 -18.24
CA GLY A 560 -0.86 15.97 -19.45
C GLY A 560 -0.95 15.12 -20.70
N LYS A 561 -1.57 13.93 -20.64
CA LYS A 561 -1.51 12.96 -21.75
C LYS A 561 -2.89 12.46 -22.16
N THR A 562 -3.01 11.98 -23.41
CA THR A 562 -4.31 11.69 -24.04
C THR A 562 -5.02 10.47 -23.46
N CYS A 563 -4.27 9.53 -22.87
CA CYS A 563 -4.83 8.35 -22.22
C CYS A 563 -5.80 8.69 -21.09
N ASN A 564 -5.66 9.84 -20.43
CA ASN A 564 -6.56 10.25 -19.36
C ASN A 564 -8.02 10.31 -19.81
N ILE A 565 -8.30 10.73 -21.04
CA ILE A 565 -9.67 10.82 -21.57
C ILE A 565 -10.35 9.44 -21.48
N GLN A 566 -9.67 8.40 -21.96
CA GLN A 566 -10.22 7.03 -21.94
C GLN A 566 -10.17 6.41 -20.55
N PHE A 567 -9.10 6.66 -19.78
CA PHE A 567 -9.00 6.28 -18.38
C PHE A 567 -10.22 6.77 -17.59
N SER A 568 -10.51 8.07 -17.64
CA SER A 568 -11.65 8.71 -16.98
C SER A 568 -12.98 8.12 -17.48
N ARG A 569 -13.17 7.96 -18.80
CA ARG A 569 -14.37 7.31 -19.37
C ARG A 569 -14.59 5.90 -18.81
N ASP A 570 -13.52 5.11 -18.72
CA ASP A 570 -13.59 3.76 -18.19
C ASP A 570 -13.89 3.76 -16.67
N GLN A 571 -13.31 4.67 -15.89
CA GLN A 571 -13.60 4.79 -14.45
C GLN A 571 -15.07 5.13 -14.18
N ILE A 572 -15.64 6.11 -14.90
CA ILE A 572 -17.06 6.49 -14.77
C ILE A 572 -17.99 5.31 -15.09
N GLN A 573 -17.56 4.42 -15.99
CA GLN A 573 -18.29 3.20 -16.36
C GLN A 573 -17.97 1.99 -15.45
N PHE A 574 -17.32 2.21 -14.30
CA PHE A 574 -16.87 1.17 -13.36
C PHE A 574 -15.92 0.12 -13.98
N LYS A 575 -15.18 0.49 -15.03
CA LYS A 575 -14.20 -0.36 -15.73
C LYS A 575 -12.77 -0.16 -15.22
N HIS A 576 -12.59 0.07 -13.91
CA HIS A 576 -11.27 0.27 -13.27
C HIS A 576 -10.27 -0.85 -13.54
N HIS A 577 -10.74 -2.09 -13.71
CA HIS A 577 -9.93 -3.26 -14.04
C HIS A 577 -9.17 -3.17 -15.39
N LEU A 578 -9.47 -2.17 -16.23
CA LEU A 578 -8.71 -1.90 -17.46
C LEU A 578 -7.42 -1.09 -17.19
N TRP A 579 -7.36 -0.42 -16.04
CA TRP A 579 -6.30 0.50 -15.64
C TRP A 579 -5.78 0.28 -14.20
N PRO A 580 -5.58 -0.98 -13.74
CA PRO A 580 -5.21 -1.25 -12.35
C PRO A 580 -3.90 -0.57 -11.92
N PHE A 581 -2.91 -0.44 -12.81
CA PHE A 581 -1.62 0.13 -12.43
C PHE A 581 -1.63 1.65 -12.43
N LEU A 582 -2.20 2.28 -13.47
CA LEU A 582 -2.34 3.74 -13.51
C LEU A 582 -3.17 4.24 -12.33
N ASP A 583 -4.31 3.59 -12.05
CA ASP A 583 -5.19 3.96 -10.95
C ASP A 583 -4.50 3.78 -9.58
N PHE A 584 -3.87 2.62 -9.33
CA PHE A 584 -3.17 2.38 -8.08
C PHE A 584 -2.05 3.40 -7.82
N CYS A 585 -1.21 3.67 -8.82
CA CYS A 585 -0.07 4.58 -8.67
C CYS A 585 -0.48 6.05 -8.60
N LEU A 586 -1.57 6.45 -9.27
CA LEU A 586 -2.11 7.80 -9.19
C LEU A 586 -2.69 8.07 -7.79
N GLN A 587 -3.48 7.13 -7.28
CA GLN A 587 -4.03 7.20 -5.92
C GLN A 587 -2.94 7.29 -4.86
N ASP A 588 -1.92 6.43 -4.93
CA ASP A 588 -0.81 6.43 -3.97
C ASP A 588 -0.01 7.74 -4.05
N GLY A 589 0.25 8.24 -5.26
CA GLY A 589 0.91 9.52 -5.48
C GLY A 589 0.18 10.70 -4.86
N ILE A 590 -1.15 10.80 -5.05
CA ILE A 590 -1.97 11.86 -4.46
C ILE A 590 -1.98 11.75 -2.93
N HIS A 591 -2.15 10.55 -2.38
CA HIS A 591 -2.15 10.32 -0.93
C HIS A 591 -0.82 10.72 -0.27
N ILE A 592 0.30 10.46 -0.95
CA ILE A 592 1.62 10.90 -0.48
C ILE A 592 1.67 12.43 -0.47
N LEU A 593 1.41 13.09 -1.61
CA LEU A 593 1.48 14.55 -1.70
C LEU A 593 0.53 15.27 -0.75
N HIS A 594 -0.67 14.72 -0.53
CA HIS A 594 -1.64 15.22 0.44
C HIS A 594 -1.07 15.40 1.86
N LYS A 595 -0.12 14.55 2.28
CA LYS A 595 0.53 14.65 3.59
C LYS A 595 1.64 15.71 3.65
N HIS A 596 2.23 16.03 2.50
CA HIS A 596 3.31 17.01 2.36
C HIS A 596 2.78 18.44 2.19
N GLU A 597 1.49 18.63 1.95
CA GLU A 597 0.89 19.97 1.91
C GLU A 597 0.48 20.47 3.29
N ARG A 598 0.64 21.78 3.51
CA ARG A 598 0.13 22.49 4.70
C ARG A 598 -1.34 22.88 4.56
N ARG A 599 -2.20 21.87 4.39
CA ARG A 599 -3.67 22.03 4.23
C ARG A 599 -4.34 22.66 5.44
N GLU A 600 -3.78 22.42 6.61
CA GLU A 600 -4.21 23.03 7.87
C GLU A 600 -4.14 24.56 7.85
N GLU A 601 -3.24 25.14 7.07
CA GLU A 601 -3.01 26.59 6.94
C GLU A 601 -3.91 27.25 5.86
N SER A 602 -4.65 26.47 5.06
CA SER A 602 -5.38 26.98 3.90
C SER A 602 -6.89 27.09 4.12
N ALA A 603 -7.46 28.19 3.62
CA ALA A 603 -8.90 28.42 3.51
C ALA A 603 -9.35 28.54 2.04
N ILE A 604 -8.60 27.90 1.13
CA ILE A 604 -8.82 28.03 -0.31
C ILE A 604 -10.10 27.32 -0.76
N GLU A 605 -10.92 28.06 -1.52
CA GLU A 605 -12.06 27.52 -2.27
C GLU A 605 -11.57 27.01 -3.62
N LEU A 606 -12.12 25.88 -4.09
CA LEU A 606 -11.75 25.32 -5.40
C LEU A 606 -12.96 25.13 -6.31
N TYR A 607 -12.69 25.10 -7.60
CA TYR A 607 -13.71 25.06 -8.63
C TYR A 607 -13.40 24.02 -9.71
N CYS A 608 -14.43 23.35 -10.21
CA CYS A 608 -14.35 22.45 -11.36
C CYS A 608 -15.51 22.71 -12.31
N GLY A 609 -15.22 22.95 -13.59
CA GLY A 609 -16.24 23.07 -14.63
C GLY A 609 -16.62 21.70 -15.19
N LEU A 610 -17.91 21.37 -15.15
CA LEU A 610 -18.49 20.19 -15.79
C LEU A 610 -19.23 20.60 -17.05
N ARG A 611 -18.76 20.10 -18.18
CA ARG A 611 -19.37 20.35 -19.49
C ARG A 611 -20.65 19.55 -19.69
N ASP A 612 -21.71 20.21 -20.15
CA ASP A 612 -23.00 19.61 -20.52
C ASP A 612 -23.65 18.75 -19.41
N VAL A 613 -23.36 19.09 -18.15
CA VAL A 613 -23.95 18.49 -16.95
C VAL A 613 -24.80 19.55 -16.25
N ARG A 614 -26.09 19.24 -16.09
CA ARG A 614 -27.04 20.00 -15.28
C ARG A 614 -27.84 18.99 -14.47
N LEU A 615 -28.02 19.25 -13.19
CA LEU A 615 -28.71 18.34 -12.28
C LEU A 615 -30.16 18.77 -12.15
N GLU A 616 -31.07 17.96 -12.68
CA GLU A 616 -32.51 18.28 -12.71
C GLU A 616 -33.13 18.25 -11.31
N ASN A 617 -32.62 17.40 -10.41
CA ASN A 617 -33.12 17.27 -9.04
C ASN A 617 -31.97 17.10 -8.04
N ILE A 618 -31.53 18.20 -7.42
CA ILE A 618 -30.47 18.15 -6.39
C ILE A 618 -30.82 17.25 -5.20
N LYS A 619 -32.12 17.04 -4.90
CA LYS A 619 -32.54 16.18 -3.78
C LYS A 619 -32.21 14.70 -4.03
N GLU A 620 -31.88 14.33 -5.26
CA GLU A 620 -31.37 13.00 -5.60
C GLU A 620 -29.88 12.85 -5.31
N ILE A 621 -29.13 13.95 -5.17
CA ILE A 621 -27.73 13.90 -4.80
C ILE A 621 -27.63 13.67 -3.29
N LYS A 622 -27.40 12.42 -2.93
CA LYS A 622 -27.00 12.06 -1.57
C LYS A 622 -25.50 12.26 -1.41
N ALA A 623 -25.03 12.25 -0.16
CA ALA A 623 -23.60 12.18 0.08
C ALA A 623 -23.01 11.00 -0.70
N GLY A 624 -21.81 11.17 -1.23
CA GLY A 624 -21.25 10.22 -2.16
C GLY A 624 -19.76 10.01 -1.97
N TYR A 625 -19.24 9.19 -2.87
CA TYR A 625 -17.83 8.88 -2.99
C TYR A 625 -17.37 9.29 -4.39
N PHE A 626 -16.13 9.73 -4.54
CA PHE A 626 -15.56 9.95 -5.86
C PHE A 626 -15.21 8.59 -6.48
N ILE A 627 -15.79 8.27 -7.64
CA ILE A 627 -15.38 7.09 -8.42
C ILE A 627 -14.21 7.36 -9.34
N ASN A 628 -14.05 8.61 -9.75
CA ASN A 628 -12.95 9.07 -10.58
C ASN A 628 -12.20 10.19 -9.84
N TYR A 629 -11.01 10.51 -10.33
CA TYR A 629 -10.26 11.67 -9.89
C TYR A 629 -10.94 12.96 -10.36
N VAL A 630 -10.82 14.02 -9.57
CA VAL A 630 -11.44 15.31 -9.90
C VAL A 630 -10.38 16.40 -9.93
N SER A 631 -10.20 16.99 -11.10
CA SER A 631 -9.28 18.11 -11.32
C SER A 631 -10.01 19.42 -11.01
N THR A 632 -9.38 20.26 -10.21
CA THR A 632 -9.94 21.52 -9.70
C THR A 632 -8.90 22.64 -9.83
N SER A 633 -9.36 23.88 -9.80
CA SER A 633 -8.52 25.07 -9.79
C SER A 633 -8.99 26.02 -8.69
N ASP A 634 -8.08 26.82 -8.14
CA ASP A 634 -8.43 27.94 -7.27
C ASP A 634 -8.81 29.21 -8.07
N ASP A 635 -8.72 29.16 -9.40
CA ASP A 635 -9.22 30.18 -10.30
C ASP A 635 -10.58 29.75 -10.89
N ILE A 636 -11.63 30.46 -10.50
CA ILE A 636 -12.99 30.22 -11.01
C ILE A 636 -13.09 30.45 -12.53
N GLN A 637 -12.24 31.29 -13.13
CA GLN A 637 -12.24 31.54 -14.57
C GLN A 637 -11.84 30.27 -15.34
N ILE A 638 -10.90 29.50 -14.79
CA ILE A 638 -10.48 28.22 -15.37
C ILE A 638 -11.64 27.22 -15.32
N ALA A 639 -12.36 27.15 -14.19
CA ALA A 639 -13.57 26.32 -14.11
C ALA A 639 -14.65 26.77 -15.10
N GLN A 640 -14.84 28.08 -15.31
CA GLN A 640 -15.78 28.62 -16.30
C GLN A 640 -15.40 28.23 -17.74
N MET A 641 -14.11 28.22 -18.09
CA MET A 641 -13.63 27.77 -19.40
C MET A 641 -13.99 26.30 -19.66
N TYR A 642 -13.92 25.44 -18.64
CA TYR A 642 -14.23 24.02 -18.76
C TYR A 642 -15.73 23.68 -18.69
N ARG A 643 -16.56 24.58 -18.17
CA ARG A 643 -18.01 24.42 -18.04
C ARG A 643 -18.74 24.41 -19.39
N SER A 644 -18.23 25.09 -20.42
CA SER A 644 -18.97 25.45 -21.65
C SER A 644 -20.21 26.34 -21.37
N ASP A 645 -21.09 26.52 -22.37
CA ASP A 645 -22.22 27.46 -22.28
C ASP A 645 -23.35 26.99 -21.34
N GLN A 646 -23.57 25.67 -21.22
CA GLN A 646 -24.72 25.04 -20.52
C GLN A 646 -24.32 23.99 -19.46
N GLY A 647 -23.14 24.15 -18.85
CA GLY A 647 -22.64 23.22 -17.83
C GLY A 647 -22.83 23.67 -16.38
N CYS A 648 -22.25 22.90 -15.47
CA CYS A 648 -22.27 23.11 -14.03
C CYS A 648 -20.88 23.47 -13.49
N ILE A 649 -20.80 24.30 -12.45
CA ILE A 649 -19.59 24.54 -11.68
C ILE A 649 -19.72 23.79 -10.35
N LEU A 650 -18.75 22.93 -10.06
CA LEU A 650 -18.58 22.40 -8.72
C LEU A 650 -17.72 23.38 -7.92
N HIS A 651 -18.23 23.82 -6.78
CA HIS A 651 -17.55 24.65 -5.80
C HIS A 651 -17.18 23.77 -4.60
N PHE A 652 -15.90 23.65 -4.28
CA PHE A 652 -15.40 22.80 -3.20
C PHE A 652 -15.04 23.65 -2.00
N HIS A 653 -15.81 23.49 -0.93
CA HIS A 653 -15.54 24.12 0.36
C HIS A 653 -14.16 23.70 0.90
N PRO A 654 -13.44 24.53 1.69
CA PRO A 654 -12.09 24.19 2.17
C PRO A 654 -12.08 22.92 3.03
N SER A 655 -13.21 22.57 3.65
CA SER A 655 -13.38 21.32 4.41
C SER A 655 -13.11 20.06 3.58
N MET A 656 -13.29 20.11 2.25
CA MET A 656 -12.97 19.03 1.31
C MET A 656 -11.47 18.73 1.27
N ARG A 657 -10.60 19.73 1.47
CA ARG A 657 -9.14 19.51 1.51
C ARG A 657 -8.60 19.33 2.89
N ARG A 658 -9.21 19.98 3.90
CA ARG A 658 -8.67 19.96 5.26
C ARG A 658 -8.88 18.62 5.96
N THR A 659 -9.82 17.79 5.49
CA THR A 659 -10.14 16.47 6.05
C THR A 659 -9.37 15.33 5.38
N LEU A 660 -9.85 14.08 5.51
CA LEU A 660 -9.18 12.86 5.00
C LEU A 660 -9.45 12.58 3.51
N ILE A 661 -10.24 13.41 2.83
CA ILE A 661 -10.39 13.33 1.38
C ILE A 661 -9.08 13.76 0.73
N SER A 662 -8.38 12.77 0.16
CA SER A 662 -7.05 12.96 -0.40
C SER A 662 -7.06 13.87 -1.62
N SER A 663 -6.22 14.90 -1.57
CA SER A 663 -6.05 15.92 -2.61
C SER A 663 -4.63 16.50 -2.58
N CYS A 664 -4.13 16.95 -3.73
CA CYS A 664 -2.86 17.63 -3.83
C CYS A 664 -2.78 18.59 -5.03
N ASP A 665 -1.97 19.62 -4.91
CA ASP A 665 -1.46 20.51 -5.95
C ASP A 665 -0.44 19.75 -6.81
N VAL A 666 -0.83 19.51 -8.06
CA VAL A 666 -0.02 18.84 -9.07
C VAL A 666 0.51 19.82 -10.11
N SER A 667 0.35 21.14 -9.91
CA SER A 667 0.77 22.19 -10.87
C SER A 667 2.27 22.16 -11.21
N TRP A 668 3.10 21.56 -10.36
CA TRP A 668 4.53 21.40 -10.60
C TRP A 668 4.87 20.16 -11.46
N ILE A 669 3.95 19.20 -11.57
CA ILE A 669 4.03 18.03 -12.45
C ILE A 669 3.26 18.28 -13.76
N SER A 670 2.09 18.91 -13.65
CA SER A 670 1.19 19.17 -14.77
C SER A 670 1.87 20.07 -15.81
N PRO A 671 1.76 19.76 -17.11
CA PRO A 671 2.27 20.64 -18.16
C PRO A 671 1.51 21.98 -18.20
N TYR A 672 0.28 22.02 -17.69
CA TYR A 672 -0.60 23.20 -17.68
C TYR A 672 -0.42 24.03 -16.40
N LYS A 673 0.79 24.56 -16.17
CA LYS A 673 1.13 25.31 -14.95
C LYS A 673 0.19 26.47 -14.62
N HIS A 674 -0.42 27.08 -15.65
CA HIS A 674 -1.35 28.18 -15.52
C HIS A 674 -2.70 27.76 -14.91
N GLU A 675 -3.08 26.48 -15.00
CA GLU A 675 -4.36 25.98 -14.47
C GLU A 675 -4.37 25.83 -12.96
N ARG A 676 -3.19 25.86 -12.32
CA ARG A 676 -3.01 25.58 -10.88
C ARG A 676 -3.78 24.34 -10.43
N GLU A 677 -3.62 23.28 -11.21
CA GLU A 677 -4.37 22.05 -11.04
C GLU A 677 -4.16 21.44 -9.65
N ILE A 678 -5.27 21.29 -8.94
CA ILE A 678 -5.38 20.56 -7.68
C ILE A 678 -6.25 19.34 -7.94
N LEU A 679 -5.69 18.17 -7.65
CA LEU A 679 -6.28 16.89 -7.98
C LEU A 679 -6.82 16.22 -6.72
N PHE A 680 -8.10 15.89 -6.72
CA PHE A 680 -8.73 15.02 -5.73
C PHE A 680 -8.61 13.56 -6.19
N ALA A 681 -8.23 12.68 -5.26
CA ALA A 681 -8.25 11.25 -5.49
C ALA A 681 -9.68 10.71 -5.51
N ARG A 682 -9.92 9.65 -6.28
CA ARG A 682 -11.11 8.82 -6.06
C ARG A 682 -11.12 8.25 -4.64
N SER A 683 -12.30 8.01 -4.09
CA SER A 683 -12.47 7.47 -2.74
C SER A 683 -11.90 6.05 -2.62
N VAL A 684 -11.35 5.74 -1.43
CA VAL A 684 -10.79 4.44 -1.05
C VAL A 684 -11.67 3.83 0.01
N ALA A 685 -11.94 2.53 -0.10
CA ALA A 685 -12.54 1.78 0.99
C ALA A 685 -11.46 1.23 1.94
N PHE A 686 -11.51 1.63 3.20
CA PHE A 686 -10.64 1.08 4.25
C PHE A 686 -11.23 -0.23 4.80
N SER A 687 -10.54 -1.36 4.60
CA SER A 687 -11.05 -2.72 4.87
C SER A 687 -11.42 -3.01 6.33
N ASN A 688 -11.04 -2.16 7.28
CA ASN A 688 -11.22 -2.40 8.72
C ASN A 688 -11.99 -1.28 9.44
N LEU A 689 -12.58 -0.34 8.69
CA LEU A 689 -13.45 0.69 9.26
C LEU A 689 -14.90 0.26 9.19
N SER A 690 -15.68 0.62 10.20
CA SER A 690 -17.14 0.50 10.12
C SER A 690 -17.67 1.41 9.01
N THR A 691 -18.80 1.03 8.41
CA THR A 691 -19.45 1.83 7.36
C THR A 691 -19.70 3.27 7.81
N GLN A 692 -20.14 3.46 9.05
CA GLN A 692 -20.38 4.78 9.63
C GLN A 692 -19.11 5.65 9.63
N ILE A 693 -18.01 5.12 10.14
CA ILE A 693 -16.73 5.84 10.20
C ILE A 693 -16.25 6.15 8.79
N HIS A 694 -16.42 5.21 7.86
CA HIS A 694 -16.02 5.41 6.49
C HIS A 694 -16.76 6.57 5.83
N GLU A 695 -18.08 6.62 6.01
CA GLU A 695 -18.93 7.72 5.53
C GLU A 695 -18.48 9.04 6.13
N GLU A 696 -18.30 9.11 7.44
CA GLU A 696 -17.87 10.34 8.13
C GLU A 696 -16.51 10.87 7.62
N LEU A 697 -15.58 9.98 7.25
CA LEU A 697 -14.21 10.37 6.93
C LEU A 697 -13.95 10.65 5.44
N SER A 698 -14.65 9.95 4.54
CA SER A 698 -14.27 9.91 3.11
C SER A 698 -15.39 10.29 2.15
N SER A 699 -16.60 10.58 2.65
CA SER A 699 -17.72 11.02 1.81
C SER A 699 -17.85 12.54 1.77
N TRP A 700 -18.46 13.02 0.69
CA TRP A 700 -18.81 14.43 0.48
C TRP A 700 -20.33 14.58 0.42
N ASN A 701 -20.88 15.73 0.79
CA ASN A 701 -22.25 16.14 0.52
C ASN A 701 -22.27 17.20 -0.59
N ALA A 702 -23.44 17.39 -1.20
CA ALA A 702 -23.65 18.39 -2.23
C ALA A 702 -24.92 19.20 -1.96
N LYS A 703 -24.93 20.48 -2.34
CA LYS A 703 -26.14 21.32 -2.38
C LYS A 703 -26.06 22.33 -3.53
N VAL A 704 -27.20 22.75 -4.08
CA VAL A 704 -27.23 23.90 -5.01
C VAL A 704 -26.84 25.13 -4.21
N GLU A 705 -25.76 25.78 -4.61
CA GLU A 705 -25.40 27.10 -4.10
C GLU A 705 -26.13 28.19 -4.88
N ARG A 706 -26.14 28.07 -6.22
CA ARG A 706 -26.72 29.04 -7.15
C ARG A 706 -27.23 28.30 -8.38
N GLU A 707 -28.31 28.79 -8.96
CA GLU A 707 -28.85 28.27 -10.21
C GLU A 707 -29.48 29.41 -11.01
N ASP A 708 -29.15 29.46 -12.30
CA ASP A 708 -29.80 30.33 -13.27
C ASP A 708 -30.14 29.55 -14.55
N GLU A 709 -30.68 30.25 -15.56
CA GLU A 709 -31.07 29.66 -16.83
C GLU A 709 -29.91 28.91 -17.53
N TYR A 710 -28.67 29.35 -17.36
CA TYR A 710 -27.50 28.89 -18.11
C TYR A 710 -26.54 28.02 -17.30
N THR A 711 -26.55 28.10 -15.97
CA THR A 711 -25.60 27.38 -15.12
C THR A 711 -26.19 26.97 -13.77
N GLN A 712 -25.59 25.93 -13.20
CA GLN A 712 -25.73 25.57 -11.79
C GLN A 712 -24.36 25.62 -11.11
N THR A 713 -24.32 26.12 -9.88
CA THR A 713 -23.16 26.02 -9.00
C THR A 713 -23.53 25.10 -7.84
N ILE A 714 -22.78 24.01 -7.69
CA ILE A 714 -23.00 23.00 -6.66
C ILE A 714 -21.88 23.10 -5.63
N LEU A 715 -22.24 23.39 -4.38
CA LEU A 715 -21.28 23.35 -3.28
C LEU A 715 -21.08 21.92 -2.82
N LEU A 716 -19.82 21.49 -2.76
CA LEU A 716 -19.36 20.25 -2.16
C LEU A 716 -18.68 20.52 -0.82
N THR A 717 -19.11 19.79 0.19
CA THR A 717 -18.59 19.84 1.57
C THR A 717 -18.25 18.42 2.01
N CYS A 718 -17.24 18.26 2.89
CA CYS A 718 -16.99 16.92 3.43
C CYS A 718 -18.11 16.54 4.43
N ALA A 719 -18.49 15.26 4.48
CA ALA A 719 -19.57 14.83 5.35
C ALA A 719 -19.34 15.12 6.83
N LYS A 720 -18.07 15.10 7.25
CA LYS A 720 -17.64 15.48 8.60
C LYS A 720 -17.98 16.94 8.94
N TYR A 721 -17.85 17.85 7.98
CA TYR A 721 -18.18 19.26 8.19
C TYR A 721 -19.69 19.40 8.43
N ASP A 722 -20.51 18.84 7.55
CA ASP A 722 -21.97 18.96 7.65
C ASP A 722 -22.55 18.29 8.89
N ALA A 723 -21.98 17.15 9.30
CA ALA A 723 -22.40 16.42 10.49
C ALA A 723 -22.31 17.28 11.77
N PHE A 724 -21.35 18.20 11.85
CA PHE A 724 -21.14 19.06 13.01
C PHE A 724 -21.59 20.51 12.79
N LEU A 725 -21.87 20.93 11.56
CA LEU A 725 -22.11 22.33 11.18
C LEU A 725 -23.20 23.00 12.03
N GLN A 726 -24.40 22.42 12.05
CA GLN A 726 -25.56 23.01 12.75
C GLN A 726 -25.33 23.14 14.26
N GLN A 727 -24.89 22.06 14.92
CA GLN A 727 -24.60 22.07 16.37
C GLN A 727 -23.48 23.06 16.70
N THR A 728 -22.43 23.10 15.89
CA THR A 728 -21.29 24.00 16.09
C THR A 728 -21.72 25.46 15.99
N ILE A 729 -22.56 25.81 15.01
CA ILE A 729 -23.10 27.17 14.84
C ILE A 729 -24.02 27.54 16.00
N GLN A 730 -24.92 26.64 16.42
CA GLN A 730 -25.86 26.89 17.53
C GLN A 730 -25.12 27.17 18.84
N ILE A 731 -24.14 26.34 19.18
CA ILE A 731 -23.29 26.55 20.36
C ILE A 731 -22.48 27.84 20.20
N SER A 732 -21.90 28.10 19.03
CA SER A 732 -21.18 29.34 18.76
C SER A 732 -22.05 30.60 18.94
N ALA A 733 -23.32 30.54 18.55
CA ALA A 733 -24.28 31.64 18.69
C ALA A 733 -24.59 31.95 20.16
N MET A 734 -24.66 30.95 21.04
CA MET A 734 -24.79 31.14 22.50
C MET A 734 -23.63 31.97 23.10
N TRP A 735 -22.49 32.00 22.39
CA TRP A 735 -21.28 32.73 22.76
C TRP A 735 -21.02 33.93 21.85
N ASN A 736 -22.06 34.49 21.20
CA ASN A 736 -21.95 35.63 20.28
C ASN A 736 -20.89 35.44 19.18
N HIS A 737 -20.68 34.21 18.72
CA HIS A 737 -19.68 33.82 17.72
C HIS A 737 -18.21 34.12 18.08
N SER A 738 -17.93 34.43 19.36
CA SER A 738 -16.59 34.72 19.86
C SER A 738 -15.67 33.48 19.87
N ILE A 739 -16.24 32.28 20.02
CA ILE A 739 -15.49 31.02 20.09
C ILE A 739 -15.14 30.50 18.69
N ASP A 740 -13.95 29.91 18.54
CA ASP A 740 -13.54 29.20 17.32
C ASP A 740 -14.40 27.94 17.09
N LEU A 741 -14.94 27.80 15.87
CA LEU A 741 -15.80 26.69 15.50
C LEU A 741 -15.07 25.33 15.64
N ASN A 742 -13.75 25.29 15.43
CA ASN A 742 -12.95 24.08 15.60
C ASN A 742 -12.80 23.66 17.08
N VAL A 743 -12.83 24.60 18.03
CA VAL A 743 -12.83 24.28 19.47
C VAL A 743 -14.14 23.58 19.85
N VAL A 744 -15.27 24.15 19.42
CA VAL A 744 -16.60 23.57 19.64
C VAL A 744 -16.69 22.19 18.97
N TYR A 745 -16.24 22.10 17.73
CA TYR A 745 -16.17 20.84 16.96
C TYR A 745 -15.40 19.73 17.69
N LEU A 746 -14.21 20.03 18.22
CA LEU A 746 -13.39 19.03 18.93
C LEU A 746 -14.09 18.57 20.23
N LEU A 747 -14.70 19.50 20.97
CA LEU A 747 -15.45 19.16 22.17
C LEU A 747 -16.71 18.33 21.86
N LEU A 748 -17.43 18.66 20.79
CA LEU A 748 -18.57 17.85 20.31
C LEU A 748 -18.14 16.43 19.97
N GLY A 749 -17.02 16.29 19.25
CA GLY A 749 -16.42 14.98 18.95
C GLY A 749 -16.03 14.20 20.21
N PHE A 750 -15.58 14.89 21.26
CA PHE A 750 -15.13 14.29 22.51
C PHE A 750 -16.27 13.89 23.46
N MET A 751 -17.25 14.78 23.67
CA MET A 751 -18.31 14.64 24.69
C MET A 751 -19.63 14.05 24.15
N LYS A 752 -19.91 14.17 22.85
CA LYS A 752 -21.18 13.74 22.20
C LYS A 752 -22.47 14.27 22.86
N SER A 753 -22.39 15.37 23.60
CA SER A 753 -23.52 15.97 24.33
C SER A 753 -23.33 17.47 24.46
N ASP A 754 -24.30 18.23 23.94
CA ASP A 754 -24.27 19.69 23.89
C ASP A 754 -24.17 20.31 25.28
N ILE A 755 -24.87 19.73 26.28
CA ILE A 755 -24.83 20.19 27.67
C ILE A 755 -23.39 20.13 28.20
N TYR A 756 -22.72 18.98 28.04
CA TYR A 756 -21.32 18.87 28.48
C TYR A 756 -20.41 19.79 27.69
N VAL A 757 -20.60 19.94 26.37
CA VAL A 757 -19.80 20.87 25.57
C VAL A 757 -19.92 22.30 26.12
N THR A 758 -21.13 22.79 26.39
CA THR A 758 -21.32 24.14 26.95
C THR A 758 -20.66 24.29 28.32
N THR A 759 -20.78 23.30 29.22
CA THR A 759 -20.09 23.31 30.52
C THR A 759 -18.57 23.40 30.36
N TYR A 760 -17.99 22.57 29.48
CA TYR A 760 -16.54 22.54 29.27
C TYR A 760 -16.02 23.78 28.52
N LEU A 761 -16.83 24.39 27.66
CA LEU A 761 -16.48 25.68 27.06
C LEU A 761 -16.37 26.79 28.12
N SER A 762 -17.28 26.82 29.11
CA SER A 762 -17.19 27.75 30.24
C SER A 762 -15.92 27.52 31.06
N LEU A 763 -15.66 26.27 31.45
CA LEU A 763 -14.44 25.92 32.19
C LEU A 763 -13.17 26.26 31.39
N PHE A 764 -13.17 25.97 30.10
CA PHE A 764 -12.06 26.29 29.22
C PHE A 764 -11.83 27.79 29.11
N ASN A 765 -12.89 28.59 28.98
CA ASN A 765 -12.78 30.05 28.86
C ASN A 765 -12.22 30.69 30.14
N GLU A 766 -12.64 30.22 31.32
CA GLU A 766 -12.06 30.64 32.60
C GLU A 766 -10.58 30.24 32.69
N TRP A 767 -10.27 28.97 32.42
CA TRP A 767 -8.92 28.45 32.47
C TRP A 767 -7.98 29.17 31.49
N GLN A 768 -8.46 29.53 30.30
CA GLN A 768 -7.68 30.19 29.26
C GLN A 768 -7.13 31.55 29.73
N ILE A 769 -7.94 32.35 30.43
CA ILE A 769 -7.56 33.71 30.86
C ILE A 769 -6.28 33.66 31.72
N GLU A 770 -6.17 32.68 32.60
CA GLU A 770 -5.01 32.50 33.49
C GLU A 770 -3.81 31.82 32.82
N ASN A 771 -4.02 31.14 31.68
CA ASN A 771 -3.02 30.26 31.06
C ASN A 771 -2.51 30.73 29.68
N VAL A 772 -2.98 31.87 29.16
CA VAL A 772 -2.50 32.43 27.87
C VAL A 772 -0.99 32.69 27.90
N GLU A 773 -0.43 33.26 28.97
CA GLU A 773 1.02 33.50 29.06
C GLU A 773 1.84 32.20 29.03
N LYS A 774 1.32 31.14 29.64
CA LYS A 774 1.93 29.80 29.61
C LYS A 774 1.93 29.24 28.18
N TYR A 775 0.84 29.43 27.43
CA TYR A 775 0.78 29.06 26.02
C TYR A 775 1.73 29.88 25.13
N LEU A 776 1.84 31.19 25.34
CA LEU A 776 2.74 32.05 24.56
C LEU A 776 4.19 31.57 24.64
N LYS A 777 4.63 31.09 25.81
CA LYS A 777 5.97 30.49 26.00
C LYS A 777 6.18 29.19 25.22
N ARG A 778 5.12 28.44 24.89
CA ARG A 778 5.15 27.15 24.17
C ARG A 778 4.71 27.23 22.71
N THR A 779 4.36 28.41 22.21
CA THR A 779 3.79 28.58 20.86
C THR A 779 4.71 28.02 19.76
N GLU A 780 6.03 28.17 19.91
CA GLU A 780 7.00 27.63 18.94
C GLU A 780 7.07 26.09 18.94
N GLU A 781 6.74 25.43 20.06
CA GLU A 781 6.65 23.96 20.12
C GLU A 781 5.48 23.46 19.27
N PHE A 782 4.31 24.10 19.41
CA PHE A 782 3.12 23.81 18.60
C PHE A 782 3.35 24.11 17.11
N LYS A 783 3.97 25.26 16.78
CA LYS A 783 4.28 25.61 15.38
C LYS A 783 5.23 24.62 14.71
N LYS A 784 6.29 24.17 15.40
CA LYS A 784 7.18 23.11 14.89
C LYS A 784 6.41 21.83 14.55
N ARG A 785 5.30 21.59 15.24
CA ARG A 785 4.40 20.47 15.02
C ARG A 785 3.23 20.76 14.09
N ARG A 786 3.28 21.87 13.32
CA ARG A 786 2.26 22.31 12.36
C ARG A 786 0.91 22.67 13.00
N CYS A 787 0.86 22.89 14.31
CA CYS A 787 -0.38 23.22 15.01
C CYS A 787 -0.65 24.73 14.92
N CYS A 788 -1.27 25.16 13.81
CA CYS A 788 -1.45 26.58 13.48
C CYS A 788 -2.67 27.25 14.16
N ASN A 789 -3.61 26.49 14.73
CA ASN A 789 -4.78 27.05 15.42
C ASN A 789 -4.51 27.26 16.92
N HIS A 790 -4.33 28.51 17.32
CA HIS A 790 -3.99 28.89 18.70
C HIS A 790 -5.03 28.44 19.74
N LEU A 791 -6.32 28.54 19.42
CA LEU A 791 -7.39 28.18 20.36
C LEU A 791 -7.53 26.66 20.51
N VAL A 792 -7.30 25.90 19.43
CA VAL A 792 -7.20 24.44 19.51
C VAL A 792 -5.98 24.01 20.33
N ASN A 793 -4.85 24.71 20.21
CA ASN A 793 -3.65 24.44 21.02
C ASN A 793 -3.93 24.63 22.51
N LEU A 794 -4.55 25.77 22.87
CA LEU A 794 -4.98 26.06 24.24
C LEU A 794 -5.98 25.03 24.76
N LEU A 795 -6.96 24.63 23.94
CA LEU A 795 -7.90 23.55 24.29
C LEU A 795 -7.15 22.25 24.61
N SER A 796 -6.14 21.91 23.82
CA SER A 796 -5.36 20.68 24.00
C SER A 796 -4.61 20.70 25.33
N MET A 797 -4.02 21.84 25.70
CA MET A 797 -3.39 22.05 27.02
C MET A 797 -4.41 21.87 28.15
N PHE A 798 -5.59 22.51 28.03
CA PHE A 798 -6.67 22.39 29.02
C PHE A 798 -7.13 20.95 29.21
N LEU A 799 -7.37 20.22 28.11
CA LEU A 799 -7.81 18.83 28.17
C LEU A 799 -6.76 17.93 28.81
N PHE A 800 -5.47 18.19 28.56
CA PHE A 800 -4.37 17.46 29.16
C PHE A 800 -4.25 17.73 30.66
N GLU A 801 -4.24 18.99 31.07
CA GLU A 801 -4.13 19.39 32.48
C GLU A 801 -5.33 18.97 33.31
N SER A 802 -6.50 18.90 32.68
CA SER A 802 -7.74 18.38 33.28
C SER A 802 -7.80 16.85 33.31
N ASN A 803 -6.76 16.13 32.86
CA ASN A 803 -6.72 14.67 32.73
C ASN A 803 -7.86 14.07 31.89
N LEU A 804 -8.39 14.82 30.92
CA LEU A 804 -9.45 14.36 30.02
C LEU A 804 -8.90 13.58 28.84
N ILE A 805 -7.64 13.82 28.48
CA ILE A 805 -6.91 13.06 27.46
C ILE A 805 -5.72 12.33 28.08
N GLN A 806 -5.37 11.18 27.49
CA GLN A 806 -4.25 10.33 27.93
C GLN A 806 -2.98 10.51 27.07
N VAL A 807 -2.97 11.53 26.22
CA VAL A 807 -1.88 11.87 25.30
C VAL A 807 -1.44 13.29 25.60
N ASP A 808 -0.20 13.63 25.27
CA ASP A 808 0.33 14.97 25.46
C ASP A 808 -0.47 16.01 24.65
N ASP A 809 -0.50 17.25 25.13
CA ASP A 809 -1.29 18.33 24.52
C ASP A 809 -0.85 18.65 23.08
N ILE A 810 0.46 18.65 22.82
CA ILE A 810 1.01 18.85 21.48
C ILE A 810 0.69 17.65 20.60
N GLU A 811 0.81 16.42 21.12
CA GLU A 811 0.45 15.20 20.36
C GLU A 811 -1.02 15.24 19.92
N TYR A 812 -1.92 15.62 20.83
CA TYR A 812 -3.35 15.76 20.56
C TYR A 812 -3.62 16.83 19.50
N ALA A 813 -3.09 18.04 19.70
CA ALA A 813 -3.25 19.15 18.74
C ALA A 813 -2.74 18.77 17.35
N THR A 814 -1.59 18.09 17.28
CA THR A 814 -0.97 17.68 16.03
C THR A 814 -1.83 16.66 15.28
N ALA A 815 -2.34 15.64 15.98
CA ALA A 815 -3.18 14.62 15.37
C ALA A 815 -4.46 15.23 14.77
N HIS A 816 -5.12 16.12 15.50
CA HIS A 816 -6.36 16.77 15.04
C HIS A 816 -6.12 17.82 13.95
N THR A 817 -4.99 18.51 13.97
CA THR A 817 -4.67 19.53 12.96
C THR A 817 -4.19 18.91 11.65
N VAL A 818 -3.22 18.00 11.71
CA VAL A 818 -2.48 17.51 10.53
C VAL A 818 -3.08 16.22 9.96
N ILE A 819 -3.54 15.31 10.82
CA ILE A 819 -3.98 13.97 10.38
C ILE A 819 -5.48 13.96 10.14
N PHE A 820 -6.28 14.38 11.12
CA PHE A 820 -7.75 14.37 11.00
C PHE A 820 -8.32 15.57 10.29
N GLY A 821 -7.61 16.70 10.38
CA GLY A 821 -8.07 17.94 9.84
C GLY A 821 -9.06 18.67 10.75
N LEU A 822 -9.01 19.99 10.65
CA LEU A 822 -9.98 20.91 11.22
C LEU A 822 -10.92 21.37 10.09
N PRO A 823 -12.21 20.99 10.11
CA PRO A 823 -13.10 21.20 8.97
C PRO A 823 -13.55 22.66 8.79
N PHE A 824 -13.50 23.51 9.84
CA PHE A 824 -14.02 24.88 9.80
C PHE A 824 -12.93 25.91 9.53
N VAL A 825 -13.20 26.86 8.65
CA VAL A 825 -12.34 28.03 8.34
C VAL A 825 -12.96 29.32 8.88
N GLU A 826 -12.19 30.41 8.91
CA GLU A 826 -12.68 31.69 9.43
C GLU A 826 -13.91 32.22 8.67
N ASN A 827 -13.97 31.99 7.35
CA ASN A 827 -15.09 32.41 6.50
C ASN A 827 -16.42 31.75 6.87
N ASP A 828 -16.40 30.57 7.50
CA ASP A 828 -17.61 29.93 8.02
C ASP A 828 -18.32 30.80 9.06
N LYS A 829 -17.59 31.57 9.87
CA LYS A 829 -18.21 32.50 10.81
C LYS A 829 -18.94 33.63 10.08
N LYS A 830 -18.30 34.22 9.06
CA LYS A 830 -18.82 35.37 8.30
C LYS A 830 -20.10 35.03 7.54
N ASN A 831 -20.08 33.91 6.82
CA ASN A 831 -21.23 33.47 6.02
C ASN A 831 -22.46 33.17 6.90
N ASN A 832 -22.25 32.63 8.11
CA ASN A 832 -23.34 32.27 9.00
C ASN A 832 -23.89 33.44 9.84
N ILE A 833 -23.07 34.43 10.19
CA ILE A 833 -23.54 35.68 10.82
C ILE A 833 -24.52 36.40 9.86
N ILE A 834 -24.18 36.46 8.57
CA ILE A 834 -25.03 37.06 7.54
C ILE A 834 -26.36 36.30 7.43
N ILE A 835 -26.33 34.97 7.31
CA ILE A 835 -27.56 34.15 7.23
C ILE A 835 -28.44 34.32 8.48
N THR A 836 -27.84 34.38 9.67
CA THR A 836 -28.58 34.55 10.93
C THR A 836 -29.18 35.95 11.06
N GLN A 837 -28.50 36.98 10.57
CA GLN A 837 -29.04 38.34 10.52
C GLN A 837 -30.18 38.45 9.50
N TYR A 838 -30.04 37.87 8.31
CA TYR A 838 -31.12 37.86 7.31
C TYR A 838 -32.33 37.03 7.74
N SER A 839 -32.13 35.88 8.39
CA SER A 839 -33.26 35.08 8.91
C SER A 839 -33.98 35.82 10.05
N LYS A 840 -33.25 36.52 10.91
CA LYS A 840 -33.83 37.34 11.98
C LYS A 840 -34.62 38.52 11.43
N ILE A 841 -34.09 39.22 10.41
CA ILE A 841 -34.79 40.30 9.70
C ILE A 841 -36.06 39.77 9.00
N LEU A 842 -36.00 38.60 8.34
CA LEU A 842 -37.18 37.99 7.71
C LEU A 842 -38.23 37.52 8.73
N THR A 843 -37.82 37.12 9.93
CA THR A 843 -38.73 36.74 11.02
C THR A 843 -39.32 37.96 11.75
N GLU A 844 -38.66 39.13 11.67
CA GLU A 844 -39.18 40.40 12.18
C GLU A 844 -40.06 41.14 11.14
N ILE A 845 -39.97 40.77 9.86
CA ILE A 845 -40.80 41.30 8.75
C ILE A 845 -42.08 40.48 8.53
N CYS A 846 -42.10 39.20 8.90
CA CYS A 846 -43.31 38.35 8.94
C CYS A 846 -44.05 38.50 10.28
#